data_AF-A0A5C9CQY0-F1
#
_entry.id   AF-A0A5C9CQY0-F1
#
_cell.length_a   1.000
_cell.length_b   1.000
_cell.length_c   1.000
_cell.angle_alpha   90.00
_cell.angle_beta   90.00
_cell.angle_gamma   90.00
#
_symmetry.space_group_name_H-M   'P 1'
#
loop_
_entity.id
_entity.type
_entity.pdbx_description
1 polymer ?
#
loop_
_entity_poly.entity_id
_entity_poly.type
_entity_poly.pdbx_seq_one_letter_code
_entity_poly.pdbx_strand_id
1 'polypeptide(L)'
;MSNKKSLLRSDAFAALLLVAAVSVLHYSTDTIKTLERRFYDFASTSTSRLPSGQIAVIAIDDQSIANIGRWPWSRDVHAKLIDQLAQAKAKTIVHTAFFFEPQVDRGLGFIRQMREVLQSEDATQAPNTLHGKLTEVIAKAESELDTDGQLERSFKSAGNVIVPSVFTLGQPQGKPDVALPGFALTSAIDENQGFSVPASKGQWPITSLGTVAAGVGHLNQWQDLDGAVRQEPLLVNYYGKAVPSMALLAALNSLNLNTSDIKLVSGESVQIGQLRIKTNPSALMLPQFYAGRDGRPAFAVDSFYDVLTGKIPASKYAGKVVVIGATAAGVGTQFPVPGNPALSPAETIAHITSSILQEHFIVEPSWGAWAWSLVLVVVSLYLIFAMPMLSAGMAAISTSVLFLALLLTEFGLLSGQAIWIPLVFPAILLLLGHLALTTKRFLFTEAGKIKADEESAETNRMMGLALQGQGQLDMAFDRFRRVPLGPDVMDNLYNLALDFERKRQFNKAQAVYEHMATFNSGFKDLKVKLNRAKNLSETVMLGGSSGHPGGTMLMAEGAVEKPMLGRYQVEKELGKGAMGVVYLGKDPKIGRVVAIKTLALSSEFEGDELVDARERFFREAETAGRLQHQNIVTIFDAGEEHDLAYIAMEFLKGKDLTEFAKTGHLLAVPVVISIVARVAQALAYAHSQHVVHRDIKPANIMYEVATDTVKVTDFGIARITDSSKTKTGLVLGTPSFMSPEQLAGKKVDGRSDLYSLGVMLFQLLTGVLPFRGESMTELMYKIANEEAPDLHSVRSDLPAALAAVVQRALTKNPQLRYADGEEMARDLNAVLSSLASGDVLRSMQQEPKIGLPDMRFENTQTFAATEPISATPFEKTNVLSTTVPPMKGVNNQAPDPET
;
A
#
# COMPACT_ATOMS: atom_id res chain seq x y z
N MET A 1 6.69 49.41 12.45
CA MET A 1 6.74 48.03 11.88
C MET A 1 7.44 47.01 12.81
N SER A 2 7.45 47.19 14.15
CA SER A 2 8.15 46.28 15.08
C SER A 2 7.29 45.08 15.55
N ASN A 3 5.95 45.22 15.60
CA ASN A 3 5.06 44.16 16.11
C ASN A 3 4.83 42.97 15.16
N LYS A 4 5.03 43.11 13.84
CA LYS A 4 4.82 41.99 12.89
C LYS A 4 5.89 40.90 13.01
N LYS A 5 7.12 41.22 13.44
CA LYS A 5 8.21 40.24 13.59
C LYS A 5 8.11 39.37 14.86
N SER A 6 7.29 39.76 15.83
CA SER A 6 7.04 39.00 17.06
C SER A 6 6.00 37.88 16.86
N LEU A 7 4.92 38.15 16.11
CA LEU A 7 3.86 37.19 15.83
C LEU A 7 4.33 35.96 15.03
N LEU A 8 5.19 36.17 14.02
CA LEU A 8 5.81 35.11 13.20
C LEU A 8 6.71 34.16 13.99
N ARG A 9 7.15 34.55 15.20
CA ARG A 9 7.95 33.70 16.10
C ARG A 9 7.12 32.96 17.14
N SER A 10 5.83 33.27 17.27
CA SER A 10 4.96 32.63 18.27
C SER A 10 4.63 31.18 17.91
N ASP A 11 4.59 30.29 18.91
CA ASP A 11 4.15 28.90 18.73
C ASP A 11 2.70 28.81 18.25
N ALA A 12 1.87 29.78 18.64
CA ALA A 12 0.50 29.92 18.18
C ALA A 12 0.38 30.08 16.65
N PHE A 13 1.26 30.86 16.01
CA PHE A 13 1.22 31.04 14.56
C PHE A 13 1.65 29.77 13.80
N ALA A 14 2.66 29.05 14.32
CA ALA A 14 3.08 27.78 13.74
C ALA A 14 1.99 26.71 13.86
N ALA A 15 1.33 26.63 15.02
CA ALA A 15 0.19 25.73 15.24
C ALA A 15 -0.98 26.07 14.29
N LEU A 16 -1.30 27.35 14.11
CA LEU A 16 -2.36 27.78 13.18
C LEU A 16 -2.05 27.39 11.72
N LEU A 17 -0.82 27.62 11.26
CA LEU A 17 -0.40 27.21 9.92
C LEU A 17 -0.47 25.69 9.72
N LEU A 18 -0.11 24.92 10.74
CA LEU A 18 -0.19 23.47 10.69
C LEU A 18 -1.65 22.99 10.63
N VAL A 19 -2.54 23.55 11.46
CA VAL A 19 -3.98 23.24 11.39
C VAL A 19 -4.52 23.50 9.99
N ALA A 20 -4.16 24.65 9.40
CA ALA A 20 -4.56 24.98 8.04
C ALA A 20 -3.99 24.00 7.01
N ALA A 21 -2.70 23.66 7.11
CA ALA A 21 -2.04 22.73 6.19
C ALA A 21 -2.63 21.31 6.25
N VAL A 22 -2.84 20.77 7.45
CA VAL A 22 -3.43 19.44 7.65
C VAL A 22 -4.90 19.41 7.21
N SER A 23 -5.65 20.50 7.42
CA SER A 23 -7.02 20.63 6.90
C SER A 23 -7.04 20.67 5.37
N VAL A 24 -6.15 21.44 4.75
CA VAL A 24 -6.00 21.45 3.28
C VAL A 24 -5.66 20.05 2.78
N LEU A 25 -4.76 19.32 3.44
CA LEU A 25 -4.43 17.94 3.09
C LEU A 25 -5.64 17.00 3.19
N HIS A 26 -6.48 17.15 4.23
CA HIS A 26 -7.70 16.35 4.41
C HIS A 26 -8.75 16.60 3.32
N TYR A 27 -8.91 17.86 2.89
CA TYR A 27 -9.87 18.18 1.84
C TYR A 27 -9.34 17.93 0.42
N SER A 28 -8.03 17.99 0.22
CA SER A 28 -7.39 17.76 -1.09
C SER A 28 -7.00 16.30 -1.35
N THR A 29 -6.83 15.48 -0.31
CA THR A 29 -6.42 14.08 -0.45
C THR A 29 -7.35 13.14 0.31
N ASP A 30 -7.37 11.87 -0.09
CA ASP A 30 -8.21 10.84 0.55
C ASP A 30 -7.46 10.03 1.62
N THR A 31 -6.23 10.41 1.96
CA THR A 31 -5.35 9.68 2.89
C THR A 31 -5.95 9.53 4.29
N ILE A 32 -6.35 10.65 4.90
CA ILE A 32 -6.98 10.66 6.23
C ILE A 32 -8.36 10.00 6.19
N LYS A 33 -9.13 10.22 5.12
CA LYS A 33 -10.44 9.60 4.93
C LYS A 33 -10.33 8.08 4.77
N THR A 34 -9.24 7.57 4.21
CA THR A 34 -8.96 6.13 4.16
C THR A 34 -8.72 5.56 5.56
N LEU A 35 -8.00 6.28 6.43
CA LEU A 35 -7.81 5.86 7.82
C LEU A 35 -9.14 5.87 8.59
N GLU A 36 -9.96 6.91 8.38
CA GLU A 36 -11.32 7.02 8.90
C GLU A 36 -12.18 5.81 8.48
N ARG A 37 -12.22 5.47 7.18
CA ARG A 37 -12.98 4.30 6.68
C ARG A 37 -12.49 2.98 7.25
N ARG A 38 -11.17 2.80 7.45
CA ARG A 38 -10.61 1.61 8.11
C ARG A 38 -11.00 1.52 9.58
N PHE A 39 -11.02 2.66 10.28
CA PHE A 39 -11.47 2.71 11.67
C PHE A 39 -12.98 2.41 11.76
N TYR A 40 -13.77 2.97 10.85
CA TYR A 40 -15.19 2.64 10.70
C TYR A 40 -15.41 1.14 10.48
N ASP A 41 -14.67 0.50 9.57
CA ASP A 41 -14.81 -0.94 9.28
C ASP A 41 -14.51 -1.79 10.53
N PHE A 42 -13.47 -1.43 11.27
CA PHE A 42 -13.11 -2.09 12.53
C PHE A 42 -14.18 -1.90 13.62
N ALA A 43 -14.63 -0.67 13.85
CA ALA A 43 -15.59 -0.34 14.90
C ALA A 43 -17.00 -0.86 14.60
N SER A 44 -17.47 -0.74 13.36
CA SER A 44 -18.79 -1.22 12.92
C SER A 44 -18.93 -2.74 13.01
N THR A 45 -17.84 -3.49 12.84
CA THR A 45 -17.83 -4.96 12.90
C THR A 45 -17.57 -5.53 14.29
N SER A 46 -17.20 -4.67 15.26
CA SER A 46 -16.97 -5.06 16.66
C SER A 46 -18.27 -5.25 17.46
N THR A 47 -19.45 -5.08 16.83
CA THR A 47 -20.75 -5.22 17.48
C THR A 47 -21.20 -6.69 17.60
N SER A 48 -21.98 -7.02 18.64
CA SER A 48 -22.52 -8.35 18.87
C SER A 48 -23.87 -8.62 18.19
N ARG A 49 -24.34 -7.68 17.33
CA ARG A 49 -25.62 -7.78 16.61
C ARG A 49 -25.71 -9.04 15.77
N LEU A 50 -26.92 -9.61 15.72
CA LEU A 50 -27.22 -10.82 14.96
C LEU A 50 -28.09 -10.49 13.74
N PRO A 51 -27.88 -11.18 12.61
CA PRO A 51 -28.76 -11.06 11.45
C PRO A 51 -30.13 -11.69 11.70
N SER A 52 -31.12 -11.31 10.89
CA SER A 52 -32.45 -11.90 10.92
C SER A 52 -32.42 -13.35 10.43
N GLY A 53 -32.91 -14.28 11.26
CA GLY A 53 -33.10 -15.68 10.88
C GLY A 53 -34.19 -15.93 9.82
N GLN A 54 -34.89 -14.87 9.39
CA GLN A 54 -35.93 -14.92 8.36
C GLN A 54 -35.37 -14.72 6.94
N ILE A 55 -34.06 -14.60 6.78
CA ILE A 55 -33.41 -14.42 5.48
C ILE A 55 -32.53 -15.63 5.17
N ALA A 56 -32.61 -16.12 3.94
CA ALA A 56 -31.77 -17.19 3.43
C ALA A 56 -31.25 -16.86 2.03
N VAL A 57 -30.06 -17.37 1.71
CA VAL A 57 -29.42 -17.15 0.42
C VAL A 57 -29.33 -18.50 -0.31
N ILE A 58 -29.78 -18.51 -1.57
CA ILE A 58 -29.56 -19.62 -2.49
C ILE A 58 -28.47 -19.18 -3.48
N ALA A 59 -27.32 -19.81 -3.35
CA ALA A 59 -26.11 -19.49 -4.08
C ALA A 59 -26.07 -20.22 -5.43
N ILE A 60 -25.92 -19.46 -6.51
CA ILE A 60 -25.43 -19.98 -7.79
C ILE A 60 -23.90 -20.08 -7.63
N ASP A 61 -23.48 -21.20 -7.06
CA ASP A 61 -22.11 -21.55 -6.69
C ASP A 61 -21.42 -22.43 -7.75
N ASP A 62 -20.13 -22.68 -7.58
CA ASP A 62 -19.33 -23.50 -8.50
C ASP A 62 -19.91 -24.92 -8.64
N GLN A 63 -20.48 -25.47 -7.56
CA GLN A 63 -21.16 -26.76 -7.58
C GLN A 63 -22.39 -26.72 -8.50
N SER A 64 -23.21 -25.68 -8.42
CA SER A 64 -24.40 -25.57 -9.25
C SER A 64 -24.04 -25.42 -10.72
N ILE A 65 -22.99 -24.66 -11.02
CA ILE A 65 -22.50 -24.49 -12.40
C ILE A 65 -21.91 -25.80 -12.94
N ALA A 66 -21.17 -26.54 -12.12
CA ALA A 66 -20.61 -27.82 -12.52
C ALA A 66 -21.70 -28.88 -12.83
N ASN A 67 -22.81 -28.88 -12.08
CA ASN A 67 -23.86 -29.89 -12.23
C ASN A 67 -24.98 -29.52 -13.22
N ILE A 68 -25.36 -28.24 -13.30
CA ILE A 68 -26.43 -27.76 -14.19
C ILE A 68 -25.88 -27.41 -15.58
N GLY A 69 -24.67 -26.87 -15.63
CA GLY A 69 -24.02 -26.42 -16.86
C GLY A 69 -23.57 -24.96 -16.78
N ARG A 70 -23.03 -24.46 -17.89
CA ARG A 70 -22.43 -23.13 -17.97
C ARG A 70 -23.47 -22.02 -17.74
N TRP A 71 -23.13 -21.07 -16.87
CA TRP A 71 -23.91 -19.85 -16.63
C TRP A 71 -23.75 -18.85 -17.79
N PRO A 72 -24.80 -18.07 -18.17
CA PRO A 72 -26.17 -18.08 -17.65
C PRO A 72 -27.01 -19.28 -18.13
N TRP A 73 -27.87 -19.80 -17.24
CA TRP A 73 -28.74 -20.94 -17.54
C TRP A 73 -30.00 -20.55 -18.32
N SER A 74 -30.68 -21.57 -18.85
CA SER A 74 -32.00 -21.44 -19.46
C SER A 74 -33.07 -21.03 -18.43
N ARG A 75 -34.07 -20.25 -18.85
CA ARG A 75 -35.11 -19.72 -17.97
C ARG A 75 -35.97 -20.81 -17.31
N ASP A 76 -36.09 -21.99 -17.91
CA ASP A 76 -36.81 -23.12 -17.31
C ASP A 76 -36.16 -23.63 -16.01
N VAL A 77 -34.83 -23.52 -15.88
CA VAL A 77 -34.09 -23.88 -14.66
C VAL A 77 -34.48 -22.95 -13.51
N HIS A 78 -34.58 -21.64 -13.80
CA HIS A 78 -35.03 -20.64 -12.84
C HIS A 78 -36.50 -20.84 -12.47
N ALA A 79 -37.35 -21.13 -13.45
CA ALA A 79 -38.78 -21.39 -13.28
C ALA A 79 -39.04 -22.52 -12.28
N LYS A 80 -38.35 -23.67 -12.47
CA LYS A 80 -38.47 -24.85 -11.58
C LYS A 80 -38.13 -24.54 -10.12
N LEU A 81 -37.05 -23.80 -9.86
CA LEU A 81 -36.70 -23.42 -8.48
C LEU A 81 -37.75 -22.49 -7.88
N ILE A 82 -38.21 -21.49 -8.65
CA ILE A 82 -39.22 -20.53 -8.17
C ILE A 82 -40.52 -21.25 -7.84
N ASP A 83 -40.95 -22.22 -8.66
CA ASP A 83 -42.14 -23.02 -8.40
C ASP A 83 -42.01 -23.83 -7.09
N GLN A 84 -40.83 -24.44 -6.82
CA GLN A 84 -40.57 -25.14 -5.57
C GLN A 84 -40.63 -24.21 -4.35
N LEU A 85 -40.06 -23.00 -4.45
CA LEU A 85 -40.09 -22.00 -3.39
C LEU A 85 -41.50 -21.44 -3.15
N ALA A 86 -42.27 -21.24 -4.22
CA ALA A 86 -43.66 -20.81 -4.16
C ALA A 86 -44.53 -21.88 -3.48
N GLN A 87 -44.38 -23.15 -3.85
CA GLN A 87 -45.05 -24.28 -3.21
C GLN A 87 -44.70 -24.39 -1.72
N ALA A 88 -43.43 -24.13 -1.37
CA ALA A 88 -42.96 -24.07 0.01
C ALA A 88 -43.42 -22.81 0.77
N LYS A 89 -44.12 -21.88 0.12
CA LYS A 89 -44.60 -20.61 0.69
C LYS A 89 -43.46 -19.72 1.21
N ALA A 90 -42.40 -19.57 0.42
CA ALA A 90 -41.41 -18.52 0.65
C ALA A 90 -42.12 -17.15 0.72
N LYS A 91 -41.68 -16.25 1.61
CA LYS A 91 -42.35 -14.96 1.85
C LYS A 91 -42.11 -13.99 0.70
N THR A 92 -40.87 -13.89 0.25
CA THR A 92 -40.44 -13.04 -0.86
C THR A 92 -39.25 -13.71 -1.55
N ILE A 93 -39.25 -13.74 -2.88
CA ILE A 93 -38.16 -14.32 -3.67
C ILE A 93 -37.45 -13.18 -4.39
N VAL A 94 -36.21 -12.91 -4.01
CA VAL A 94 -35.38 -11.89 -4.63
C VAL A 94 -34.43 -12.57 -5.59
N HIS A 95 -34.63 -12.38 -6.89
CA HIS A 95 -33.80 -13.02 -7.92
C HIS A 95 -32.83 -11.99 -8.52
N THR A 96 -31.52 -12.20 -8.43
CA THR A 96 -30.54 -11.18 -8.87
C THR A 96 -30.01 -11.37 -10.30
N ALA A 97 -30.40 -12.45 -10.99
CA ALA A 97 -30.01 -12.62 -12.40
C ALA A 97 -30.66 -11.60 -13.33
N PHE A 98 -29.93 -11.19 -14.36
CA PHE A 98 -30.39 -10.23 -15.35
C PHE A 98 -31.20 -10.91 -16.46
N PHE A 99 -32.45 -10.48 -16.61
CA PHE A 99 -33.39 -10.94 -17.64
C PHE A 99 -33.67 -9.82 -18.67
N PHE A 100 -32.63 -9.12 -19.12
CA PHE A 100 -32.78 -7.90 -19.95
C PHE A 100 -33.06 -8.20 -21.42
N GLU A 101 -32.69 -9.39 -21.88
CA GLU A 101 -32.86 -9.84 -23.26
C GLU A 101 -33.75 -11.08 -23.33
N PRO A 102 -34.64 -11.18 -24.33
CA PRO A 102 -35.46 -12.38 -24.55
C PRO A 102 -34.58 -13.60 -24.86
N GLN A 103 -34.91 -14.74 -24.27
CA GLN A 103 -34.29 -16.02 -24.59
C GLN A 103 -35.18 -16.79 -25.57
N VAL A 104 -34.86 -16.71 -26.86
CA VAL A 104 -35.65 -17.35 -27.92
C VAL A 104 -34.88 -18.53 -28.50
N ASP A 105 -35.45 -19.73 -28.39
CA ASP A 105 -34.94 -20.90 -29.11
C ASP A 105 -35.26 -20.76 -30.62
N ARG A 106 -34.25 -21.02 -31.48
CA ARG A 106 -34.42 -20.93 -32.93
C ARG A 106 -35.49 -21.88 -33.47
N GLY A 107 -35.67 -23.03 -32.83
CA GLY A 107 -36.69 -24.02 -33.15
C GLY A 107 -38.11 -23.56 -32.83
N LEU A 108 -38.29 -22.68 -31.83
CA LEU A 108 -39.62 -22.21 -31.41
C LEU A 108 -40.38 -21.52 -32.56
N GLY A 109 -39.66 -20.75 -33.40
CA GLY A 109 -40.26 -20.11 -34.57
C GLY A 109 -40.82 -21.12 -35.58
N PHE A 110 -40.05 -22.18 -35.89
CA PHE A 110 -40.50 -23.23 -36.80
C PHE A 110 -41.65 -24.06 -36.21
N ILE A 111 -41.65 -24.31 -34.90
CA ILE A 111 -42.74 -25.02 -34.23
C ILE A 111 -44.05 -24.22 -34.29
N ARG A 112 -43.98 -22.89 -34.09
CA ARG A 112 -45.14 -22.00 -34.23
C ARG A 112 -45.67 -21.98 -35.67
N GLN A 113 -44.78 -21.97 -36.66
CA GLN A 113 -45.16 -22.10 -38.07
C GLN A 113 -45.84 -23.45 -38.37
N MET A 114 -45.31 -24.56 -37.86
CA MET A 114 -45.93 -25.89 -38.02
C MET A 114 -47.35 -25.90 -37.42
N ARG A 115 -47.54 -25.28 -36.25
CA ARG A 115 -48.86 -25.14 -35.62
C ARG A 115 -49.83 -24.33 -36.49
N GLU A 116 -49.38 -23.20 -37.04
CA GLU A 116 -50.21 -22.35 -37.91
C GLU A 116 -50.64 -23.09 -39.18
N VAL A 117 -49.71 -23.82 -39.83
CA VAL A 117 -50.02 -24.64 -41.01
C VAL A 117 -51.06 -25.72 -40.65
N LEU A 118 -50.87 -26.41 -39.53
CA LEU A 118 -51.82 -27.43 -39.07
C LEU A 118 -53.19 -26.87 -38.69
N GLN A 119 -53.26 -25.64 -38.19
CA GLN A 119 -54.53 -24.96 -37.89
C GLN A 119 -55.22 -24.42 -39.15
N SER A 120 -54.46 -24.19 -40.23
CA SER A 120 -54.98 -23.72 -41.52
C SER A 120 -55.55 -24.83 -42.41
N GLU A 121 -55.21 -26.11 -42.15
CA GLU A 121 -55.88 -27.25 -42.78
C GLU A 121 -57.23 -27.52 -42.09
N ASP A 122 -58.32 -27.31 -42.84
CA ASP A 122 -59.71 -27.33 -42.39
C ASP A 122 -60.08 -28.47 -41.41
N ALA A 123 -60.76 -28.06 -40.32
CA ALA A 123 -61.44 -28.90 -39.34
C ALA A 123 -62.66 -29.70 -39.88
N THR A 124 -62.73 -29.95 -41.20
CA THR A 124 -63.87 -30.60 -41.87
C THR A 124 -63.68 -32.08 -42.16
N GLN A 125 -62.52 -32.67 -41.85
CA GLN A 125 -62.33 -34.12 -41.84
C GLN A 125 -62.12 -34.59 -40.41
N ALA A 126 -62.90 -35.61 -40.01
CA ALA A 126 -62.91 -36.19 -38.66
C ALA A 126 -61.48 -36.34 -38.11
N PRO A 127 -61.24 -36.09 -36.81
CA PRO A 127 -59.91 -35.96 -36.25
C PRO A 127 -59.10 -37.20 -36.56
N ASN A 128 -58.24 -37.10 -37.57
CA ASN A 128 -57.35 -38.19 -37.92
C ASN A 128 -56.43 -38.35 -36.71
N THR A 129 -56.32 -39.55 -36.14
CA THR A 129 -55.57 -39.79 -34.88
C THR A 129 -54.13 -39.26 -34.94
N LEU A 130 -53.55 -39.19 -36.14
CA LEU A 130 -52.24 -38.58 -36.41
C LEU A 130 -52.26 -37.05 -36.25
N HIS A 131 -53.28 -36.36 -36.76
CA HIS A 131 -53.41 -34.90 -36.65
C HIS A 131 -53.53 -34.48 -35.18
N GLY A 132 -54.36 -35.18 -34.40
CA GLY A 132 -54.46 -34.94 -32.95
C GLY A 132 -53.12 -35.15 -32.22
N LYS A 133 -52.41 -36.24 -32.52
CA LYS A 133 -51.08 -36.51 -31.95
C LYS A 133 -50.03 -35.48 -32.36
N LEU A 134 -50.07 -35.01 -33.61
CA LEU A 134 -49.11 -34.02 -34.11
C LEU A 134 -49.35 -32.66 -33.46
N THR A 135 -50.61 -32.25 -33.31
CA THR A 135 -50.99 -31.04 -32.58
C THR A 135 -50.54 -31.11 -31.12
N GLU A 136 -50.68 -32.26 -30.45
CA GLU A 136 -50.21 -32.47 -29.08
C GLU A 136 -48.68 -32.37 -28.98
N VAL A 137 -47.92 -33.00 -29.88
CA VAL A 137 -46.46 -32.94 -29.91
C VAL A 137 -45.96 -31.52 -30.18
N ILE A 138 -46.60 -30.79 -31.10
CA ILE A 138 -46.24 -29.41 -31.43
C ILE A 138 -46.55 -28.47 -30.26
N ALA A 139 -47.71 -28.63 -29.60
CA ALA A 139 -48.04 -27.86 -28.41
C ALA A 139 -47.03 -28.13 -27.27
N LYS A 140 -46.62 -29.39 -27.10
CA LYS A 140 -45.59 -29.77 -26.12
C LYS A 140 -44.24 -29.15 -26.46
N ALA A 141 -43.80 -29.24 -27.72
CA ALA A 141 -42.55 -28.66 -28.19
C ALA A 141 -42.54 -27.14 -28.02
N GLU A 142 -43.64 -26.45 -28.33
CA GLU A 142 -43.76 -25.01 -28.11
C GLU A 142 -43.65 -24.66 -26.63
N SER A 143 -44.34 -25.40 -25.76
CA SER A 143 -44.28 -25.16 -24.32
C SER A 143 -42.88 -25.41 -23.75
N GLU A 144 -42.16 -26.44 -24.20
CA GLU A 144 -40.83 -26.78 -23.72
C GLU A 144 -39.76 -25.79 -24.22
N LEU A 145 -39.90 -25.30 -25.45
CA LEU A 145 -38.95 -24.35 -26.06
C LEU A 145 -39.22 -22.88 -25.67
N ASP A 146 -40.43 -22.54 -25.22
CA ASP A 146 -40.77 -21.20 -24.73
C ASP A 146 -40.36 -21.01 -23.26
N THR A 147 -39.05 -20.90 -23.03
CA THR A 147 -38.46 -20.83 -21.69
C THR A 147 -38.80 -19.51 -20.97
N ASP A 148 -38.83 -18.38 -21.68
CA ASP A 148 -39.29 -17.09 -21.15
C ASP A 148 -40.76 -17.18 -20.68
N GLY A 149 -41.64 -17.81 -21.49
CA GLY A 149 -43.04 -18.02 -21.14
C GLY A 149 -43.24 -19.01 -19.97
N GLN A 150 -42.34 -19.97 -19.78
CA GLN A 150 -42.33 -20.82 -18.58
C GLN A 150 -42.01 -19.99 -17.33
N LEU A 151 -40.97 -19.17 -17.39
CA LEU A 151 -40.56 -18.33 -16.27
C LEU A 151 -41.61 -17.27 -15.92
N GLU A 152 -42.27 -16.69 -16.93
CA GLU A 152 -43.41 -15.78 -16.73
C GLU A 152 -44.54 -16.45 -15.94
N ARG A 153 -44.91 -17.68 -16.31
CA ARG A 153 -45.94 -18.46 -15.60
C ARG A 153 -45.54 -18.74 -14.16
N SER A 154 -44.28 -19.11 -13.91
CA SER A 154 -43.77 -19.34 -12.55
C SER A 154 -43.76 -18.05 -11.71
N PHE A 155 -43.34 -16.91 -12.27
CA PHE A 155 -43.40 -15.61 -11.59
C PHE A 155 -44.84 -15.24 -11.22
N LYS A 156 -45.76 -15.39 -12.18
CA LYS A 156 -47.18 -15.10 -11.98
C LYS A 156 -47.82 -16.02 -10.93
N SER A 157 -47.44 -17.29 -10.91
CA SER A 157 -47.90 -18.28 -9.93
C SER A 157 -47.38 -17.97 -8.53
N ALA A 158 -46.10 -17.58 -8.42
CA ALA A 158 -45.48 -17.22 -7.15
C ALA A 158 -46.01 -15.90 -6.58
N GLY A 159 -46.20 -14.87 -7.43
CA GLY A 159 -46.77 -13.58 -7.09
C GLY A 159 -45.92 -12.70 -6.15
N ASN A 160 -44.72 -13.15 -5.75
CA ASN A 160 -43.86 -12.50 -4.77
C ASN A 160 -42.37 -12.46 -5.20
N VAL A 161 -42.13 -12.46 -6.51
CA VAL A 161 -40.78 -12.44 -7.10
C VAL A 161 -40.35 -11.00 -7.41
N ILE A 162 -39.19 -10.60 -6.90
CA ILE A 162 -38.54 -9.32 -7.19
C ILE A 162 -37.37 -9.57 -8.15
N VAL A 163 -37.24 -8.71 -9.15
CA VAL A 163 -36.19 -8.79 -10.18
C VAL A 163 -35.40 -7.50 -10.31
N PRO A 164 -34.16 -7.55 -10.83
CA PRO A 164 -33.26 -6.43 -10.80
C PRO A 164 -33.45 -5.53 -12.03
N SER A 165 -33.21 -4.25 -11.83
CA SER A 165 -32.88 -3.25 -12.84
C SER A 165 -31.50 -2.67 -12.50
N VAL A 166 -30.79 -2.14 -13.49
CA VAL A 166 -29.45 -1.56 -13.29
C VAL A 166 -29.40 -0.21 -13.97
N PHE A 167 -28.90 0.79 -13.25
CA PHE A 167 -28.80 2.15 -13.75
C PHE A 167 -27.35 2.60 -13.91
N THR A 168 -27.08 3.46 -14.88
CA THR A 168 -25.81 4.20 -14.96
C THR A 168 -25.98 5.50 -14.18
N LEU A 169 -25.35 5.55 -13.00
CA LEU A 169 -25.39 6.72 -12.11
C LEU A 169 -24.76 7.93 -12.79
N GLY A 170 -25.36 9.11 -12.63
CA GLY A 170 -24.92 10.34 -13.27
C GLY A 170 -26.03 11.37 -13.40
N GLN A 171 -25.64 12.64 -13.54
CA GLN A 171 -26.60 13.74 -13.66
C GLN A 171 -27.33 13.68 -15.01
N PRO A 172 -28.67 13.70 -15.04
CA PRO A 172 -29.42 13.79 -16.29
C PRO A 172 -29.20 15.16 -16.94
N GLN A 173 -28.89 15.18 -18.24
CA GLN A 173 -28.67 16.42 -19.00
C GLN A 173 -29.93 16.93 -19.72
N GLY A 174 -30.98 16.11 -19.81
CA GLY A 174 -32.17 16.41 -20.62
C GLY A 174 -33.35 15.49 -20.31
N LYS A 175 -34.01 14.97 -21.35
CA LYS A 175 -35.06 13.94 -21.25
C LYS A 175 -34.45 12.54 -21.40
N PRO A 176 -35.07 11.49 -20.85
CA PRO A 176 -34.57 10.13 -21.03
C PRO A 176 -34.65 9.69 -22.50
N ASP A 177 -33.61 9.02 -22.99
CA ASP A 177 -33.63 8.35 -24.30
C ASP A 177 -34.70 7.25 -24.37
N VAL A 178 -34.90 6.55 -23.25
CA VAL A 178 -35.91 5.49 -23.10
C VAL A 178 -36.68 5.73 -21.80
N ALA A 179 -37.99 5.90 -21.89
CA ALA A 179 -38.82 6.08 -20.69
C ALA A 179 -38.83 4.80 -19.84
N LEU A 180 -38.95 4.97 -18.51
CA LEU A 180 -39.21 3.86 -17.59
C LEU A 180 -40.48 3.12 -18.02
N PRO A 181 -40.42 1.79 -18.21
CA PRO A 181 -41.58 1.02 -18.62
C PRO A 181 -42.62 0.97 -17.49
N GLY A 182 -43.89 0.77 -17.86
CA GLY A 182 -45.03 0.82 -16.93
C GLY A 182 -44.87 -0.09 -15.70
N PHE A 183 -44.31 -1.29 -15.87
CA PHE A 183 -44.09 -2.21 -14.75
C PHE A 183 -43.00 -1.72 -13.77
N ALA A 184 -41.96 -1.04 -14.26
CA ALA A 184 -40.92 -0.46 -13.41
C ALA A 184 -41.44 0.80 -12.70
N LEU A 185 -42.34 1.55 -13.35
CA LEU A 185 -43.03 2.68 -12.72
C LEU A 185 -43.89 2.26 -11.52
N THR A 186 -44.49 1.06 -11.53
CA THR A 186 -45.22 0.52 -10.38
C THR A 186 -44.34 0.40 -9.14
N SER A 187 -43.04 0.14 -9.34
CA SER A 187 -42.07 0.04 -8.25
C SER A 187 -41.45 1.39 -7.89
N ALA A 188 -41.56 2.41 -8.75
CA ALA A 188 -40.93 3.71 -8.58
C ALA A 188 -41.80 4.69 -7.76
N ILE A 189 -41.14 5.68 -7.18
CA ILE A 189 -41.75 6.77 -6.40
C ILE A 189 -41.47 8.09 -7.09
N ASP A 190 -42.41 9.03 -7.02
CA ASP A 190 -42.17 10.40 -7.47
C ASP A 190 -41.17 11.11 -6.56
N GLU A 191 -40.03 11.54 -7.11
CA GLU A 191 -38.97 12.24 -6.38
C GLU A 191 -38.37 13.34 -7.26
N ASN A 192 -38.80 14.59 -7.01
CA ASN A 192 -38.35 15.77 -7.76
C ASN A 192 -37.57 16.76 -6.87
N GLN A 193 -37.22 16.36 -5.64
CA GLN A 193 -36.58 17.22 -4.64
C GLN A 193 -35.07 16.97 -4.54
N GLY A 194 -34.53 16.02 -5.31
CA GLY A 194 -33.10 15.70 -5.32
C GLY A 194 -32.67 14.84 -4.13
N PHE A 195 -33.61 14.17 -3.45
CA PHE A 195 -33.37 13.29 -2.31
C PHE A 195 -33.09 11.84 -2.75
N SER A 196 -32.38 11.64 -3.85
CA SER A 196 -32.00 10.32 -4.34
C SER A 196 -30.84 10.41 -5.32
N VAL A 197 -30.14 9.28 -5.55
CA VAL A 197 -28.96 9.28 -6.41
C VAL A 197 -29.38 9.37 -7.88
N PRO A 198 -28.94 10.38 -8.65
CA PRO A 198 -29.37 10.54 -10.04
C PRO A 198 -28.75 9.49 -10.97
N ALA A 199 -29.54 9.09 -11.96
CA ALA A 199 -29.15 8.18 -13.02
C ALA A 199 -29.50 8.73 -14.41
N SER A 200 -28.65 8.38 -15.38
CA SER A 200 -28.76 8.84 -16.78
C SER A 200 -29.30 7.77 -17.72
N LYS A 201 -28.98 6.50 -17.47
CA LYS A 201 -29.40 5.34 -18.28
C LYS A 201 -29.89 4.22 -17.37
N GLY A 202 -30.79 3.38 -17.87
CA GLY A 202 -31.33 2.24 -17.15
C GLY A 202 -31.48 1.02 -18.05
N GLN A 203 -31.32 -0.15 -17.45
CA GLN A 203 -31.64 -1.46 -18.00
C GLN A 203 -32.58 -2.17 -17.04
N TRP A 204 -33.55 -2.89 -17.57
CA TRP A 204 -34.60 -3.55 -16.80
C TRP A 204 -35.00 -4.86 -17.49
N PRO A 205 -35.72 -5.75 -16.79
CA PRO A 205 -36.15 -7.01 -17.35
C PRO A 205 -37.04 -6.84 -18.59
N ILE A 206 -37.10 -7.89 -19.42
CA ILE A 206 -38.05 -7.96 -20.52
C ILE A 206 -39.49 -7.76 -20.04
N THR A 207 -40.32 -7.18 -20.90
CA THR A 207 -41.68 -6.76 -20.56
C THR A 207 -42.53 -7.88 -19.96
N SER A 208 -42.47 -9.10 -20.53
CA SER A 208 -43.24 -10.25 -20.04
C SER A 208 -42.95 -10.53 -18.57
N LEU A 209 -41.68 -10.63 -18.19
CA LEU A 209 -41.26 -10.90 -16.81
C LEU A 209 -41.47 -9.70 -15.88
N GLY A 210 -41.16 -8.48 -16.36
CA GLY A 210 -41.34 -7.26 -15.59
C GLY A 210 -42.80 -7.04 -15.18
N THR A 211 -43.76 -7.33 -16.05
CA THR A 211 -45.20 -7.14 -15.77
C THR A 211 -45.77 -8.10 -14.72
N VAL A 212 -45.20 -9.29 -14.57
CA VAL A 212 -45.67 -10.31 -13.61
C VAL A 212 -44.85 -10.34 -12.32
N ALA A 213 -43.71 -9.64 -12.28
CA ALA A 213 -42.90 -9.50 -11.07
C ALA A 213 -43.65 -8.70 -10.00
N ALA A 214 -43.45 -9.06 -8.74
CA ALA A 214 -43.98 -8.32 -7.59
C ALA A 214 -43.30 -6.95 -7.43
N GLY A 215 -42.09 -6.78 -7.95
CA GLY A 215 -41.40 -5.51 -8.00
C GLY A 215 -40.12 -5.56 -8.83
N VAL A 216 -39.73 -4.41 -9.36
CA VAL A 216 -38.46 -4.21 -10.07
C VAL A 216 -37.63 -3.21 -9.27
N GLY A 217 -36.60 -3.69 -8.58
CA GLY A 217 -35.71 -2.87 -7.77
C GLY A 217 -34.38 -2.64 -8.47
N HIS A 218 -33.65 -1.59 -8.10
CA HIS A 218 -32.30 -1.41 -8.64
C HIS A 218 -31.28 -2.30 -7.93
N LEU A 219 -30.32 -2.82 -8.68
CA LEU A 219 -29.15 -3.56 -8.23
C LEU A 219 -27.88 -2.77 -8.56
N ASN A 220 -27.81 -1.56 -8.00
CA ASN A 220 -26.68 -0.66 -8.15
C ASN A 220 -25.77 -0.79 -6.93
N GLN A 221 -24.47 -0.79 -7.14
CA GLN A 221 -23.48 -0.80 -6.07
C GLN A 221 -22.84 0.58 -5.96
N TRP A 222 -22.72 1.11 -4.74
CA TRP A 222 -22.04 2.36 -4.45
C TRP A 222 -20.69 2.06 -3.78
N GLN A 223 -19.62 2.09 -4.58
CA GLN A 223 -18.27 1.79 -4.12
C GLN A 223 -17.54 3.06 -3.70
N ASP A 224 -16.85 2.98 -2.57
CA ASP A 224 -15.89 3.98 -2.13
C ASP A 224 -14.62 3.96 -3.00
N LEU A 225 -13.72 4.93 -2.81
CA LEU A 225 -12.45 5.01 -3.57
C LEU A 225 -11.53 3.78 -3.38
N ASP A 226 -11.72 3.03 -2.30
CA ASP A 226 -11.01 1.77 -2.04
C ASP A 226 -11.74 0.53 -2.59
N GLY A 227 -12.83 0.73 -3.34
CA GLY A 227 -13.63 -0.33 -3.96
C GLY A 227 -14.59 -1.03 -3.00
N ALA A 228 -14.59 -0.69 -1.70
CA ALA A 228 -15.50 -1.29 -0.74
C ALA A 228 -16.90 -0.66 -0.79
N VAL A 229 -17.91 -1.48 -0.52
CA VAL A 229 -19.31 -1.05 -0.43
C VAL A 229 -19.68 -0.89 1.03
N ARG A 230 -19.78 0.36 1.49
CA ARG A 230 -20.19 0.72 2.86
C ARG A 230 -21.58 1.36 2.90
N GLN A 231 -22.03 1.89 1.77
CA GLN A 231 -23.28 2.62 1.65
C GLN A 231 -24.19 1.94 0.62
N GLU A 232 -25.48 1.94 0.91
CA GLU A 232 -26.52 1.49 -0.02
C GLU A 232 -27.37 2.68 -0.44
N PRO A 233 -27.47 3.00 -1.75
CA PRO A 233 -28.49 3.92 -2.23
C PRO A 233 -29.84 3.24 -2.07
N LEU A 234 -30.70 3.75 -1.21
CA LEU A 234 -32.05 3.20 -1.06
C LEU A 234 -32.93 3.53 -2.28
N LEU A 235 -32.58 4.61 -2.99
CA LEU A 235 -33.34 5.17 -4.10
C LEU A 235 -32.38 5.66 -5.19
N VAL A 236 -32.65 5.26 -6.44
CA VAL A 236 -31.98 5.77 -7.64
C VAL A 236 -32.99 6.53 -8.49
N ASN A 237 -32.73 7.82 -8.72
CA ASN A 237 -33.57 8.71 -9.50
C ASN A 237 -33.32 8.59 -11.00
N TYR A 238 -34.31 8.10 -11.74
CA TYR A 238 -34.32 8.13 -13.18
C TYR A 238 -35.34 9.17 -13.67
N TYR A 239 -34.87 10.39 -13.95
CA TYR A 239 -35.67 11.50 -14.50
C TYR A 239 -36.97 11.81 -13.71
N GLY A 240 -36.85 11.96 -12.39
CA GLY A 240 -37.95 12.29 -11.46
C GLY A 240 -38.66 11.07 -10.87
N LYS A 241 -38.25 9.86 -11.26
CA LYS A 241 -38.78 8.59 -10.76
C LYS A 241 -37.70 7.87 -9.97
N ALA A 242 -37.82 7.87 -8.64
CA ALA A 242 -36.94 7.15 -7.75
C ALA A 242 -37.30 5.67 -7.70
N VAL A 243 -36.46 4.83 -8.28
CA VAL A 243 -36.57 3.37 -8.17
C VAL A 243 -35.96 2.94 -6.84
N PRO A 244 -36.64 2.13 -6.02
CA PRO A 244 -36.08 1.60 -4.76
C PRO A 244 -35.06 0.50 -4.97
N SER A 245 -34.17 0.33 -4.01
CA SER A 245 -33.19 -0.76 -4.05
C SER A 245 -33.86 -2.12 -3.88
N MET A 246 -33.23 -3.15 -4.44
CA MET A 246 -33.70 -4.54 -4.29
C MET A 246 -33.87 -4.93 -2.81
N ALA A 247 -32.98 -4.48 -1.94
CA ALA A 247 -33.05 -4.75 -0.50
C ALA A 247 -34.20 -4.01 0.18
N LEU A 248 -34.46 -2.75 -0.21
CA LEU A 248 -35.60 -1.98 0.30
C LEU A 248 -36.94 -2.60 -0.13
N LEU A 249 -37.07 -3.03 -1.40
CA LEU A 249 -38.26 -3.74 -1.87
C LEU A 249 -38.44 -5.10 -1.19
N ALA A 250 -37.35 -5.83 -0.94
CA ALA A 250 -37.40 -7.09 -0.22
C ALA A 250 -37.93 -6.89 1.21
N ALA A 251 -37.46 -5.85 1.91
CA ALA A 251 -37.95 -5.48 3.23
C ALA A 251 -39.44 -5.09 3.20
N LEU A 252 -39.86 -4.24 2.26
CA LEU A 252 -41.27 -3.86 2.07
C LEU A 252 -42.19 -5.07 1.85
N ASN A 253 -41.86 -5.92 0.87
CA ASN A 253 -42.66 -7.10 0.55
C ASN A 253 -42.71 -8.08 1.72
N SER A 254 -41.61 -8.23 2.47
CA SER A 254 -41.60 -9.08 3.67
C SER A 254 -42.54 -8.58 4.78
N LEU A 255 -42.74 -7.26 4.87
CA LEU A 255 -43.67 -6.61 5.80
C LEU A 255 -45.10 -6.49 5.25
N ASN A 256 -45.37 -7.01 4.05
CA ASN A 256 -46.63 -6.84 3.30
C ASN A 256 -46.98 -5.37 3.03
N LEU A 257 -45.97 -4.53 2.79
CA LEU A 257 -46.12 -3.13 2.40
C LEU A 257 -45.90 -2.96 0.90
N ASN A 258 -46.50 -1.91 0.33
CA ASN A 258 -46.32 -1.54 -1.07
C ASN A 258 -45.45 -0.28 -1.20
N THR A 259 -45.05 0.04 -2.43
CA THR A 259 -44.25 1.25 -2.73
C THR A 259 -44.97 2.55 -2.39
N SER A 260 -46.30 2.56 -2.39
CA SER A 260 -47.13 3.67 -1.92
C SER A 260 -46.99 3.95 -0.41
N ASP A 261 -46.53 2.97 0.37
CA ASP A 261 -46.32 3.13 1.82
C ASP A 261 -44.95 3.72 2.15
N ILE A 262 -44.11 3.96 1.13
CA ILE A 262 -42.84 4.67 1.28
C ILE A 262 -43.13 6.17 1.42
N LYS A 263 -42.64 6.76 2.51
CA LYS A 263 -42.67 8.21 2.73
C LYS A 263 -41.25 8.75 2.75
N LEU A 264 -40.99 9.73 1.89
CA LEU A 264 -39.71 10.40 1.82
C LEU A 264 -39.71 11.60 2.76
N VAL A 265 -38.76 11.63 3.69
CA VAL A 265 -38.46 12.81 4.49
C VAL A 265 -37.14 13.36 3.96
N SER A 266 -37.25 14.31 3.03
CA SER A 266 -36.13 14.88 2.29
C SER A 266 -35.02 15.35 3.21
N GLY A 267 -33.81 14.88 2.95
CA GLY A 267 -32.61 15.20 3.72
C GLY A 267 -32.38 14.36 4.97
N GLU A 268 -33.30 13.47 5.36
CA GLU A 268 -33.25 12.84 6.69
C GLU A 268 -33.51 11.33 6.71
N SER A 269 -34.55 10.85 6.01
CA SER A 269 -34.93 9.43 6.11
C SER A 269 -35.87 8.95 5.03
N VAL A 270 -35.82 7.65 4.75
CA VAL A 270 -36.84 6.91 4.00
C VAL A 270 -37.67 6.10 5.00
N GLN A 271 -38.98 6.36 5.07
CA GLN A 271 -39.87 5.66 5.99
C GLN A 271 -40.69 4.60 5.24
N ILE A 272 -40.74 3.39 5.78
CA ILE A 272 -41.59 2.29 5.29
C ILE A 272 -42.53 1.86 6.42
N GLY A 273 -43.83 2.14 6.28
CA GLY A 273 -44.79 1.93 7.36
C GLY A 273 -44.39 2.70 8.63
N GLN A 274 -44.05 1.97 9.72
CA GLN A 274 -43.56 2.56 10.98
C GLN A 274 -42.03 2.64 11.07
N LEU A 275 -41.30 1.94 10.20
CA LEU A 275 -39.85 1.86 10.25
C LEU A 275 -39.23 3.06 9.55
N ARG A 276 -38.38 3.80 10.26
CA ARG A 276 -37.75 5.02 9.76
C ARG A 276 -36.27 4.79 9.50
N ILE A 277 -35.91 4.58 8.24
CA ILE A 277 -34.53 4.34 7.82
C ILE A 277 -33.82 5.67 7.69
N LYS A 278 -32.83 5.93 8.56
CA LYS A 278 -32.05 7.16 8.51
C LYS A 278 -31.06 7.12 7.35
N THR A 279 -30.97 8.21 6.62
CA THR A 279 -30.11 8.32 5.44
C THR A 279 -29.41 9.67 5.40
N ASN A 280 -28.42 9.80 4.53
CA ASN A 280 -27.87 11.10 4.17
C ASN A 280 -28.81 11.87 3.21
N PRO A 281 -28.47 13.10 2.80
CA PRO A 281 -29.29 13.91 1.87
C PRO A 281 -29.49 13.34 0.46
N SER A 282 -28.82 12.24 0.09
CA SER A 282 -28.98 11.55 -1.19
C SER A 282 -29.63 10.17 -1.03
N ALA A 283 -30.33 9.94 0.09
CA ALA A 283 -30.94 8.65 0.43
C ALA A 283 -29.97 7.46 0.49
N LEU A 284 -28.69 7.71 0.81
CA LEU A 284 -27.72 6.66 1.10
C LEU A 284 -27.84 6.24 2.56
N MET A 285 -27.92 4.93 2.80
CA MET A 285 -27.94 4.31 4.12
C MET A 285 -26.59 3.64 4.39
N LEU A 286 -26.12 3.64 5.65
CA LEU A 286 -24.99 2.83 6.11
C LEU A 286 -25.51 1.52 6.74
N PRO A 287 -25.62 0.42 5.98
CA PRO A 287 -26.05 -0.86 6.53
C PRO A 287 -25.06 -1.46 7.54
N GLN A 288 -25.58 -2.27 8.45
CA GLN A 288 -24.78 -3.19 9.24
C GLN A 288 -24.44 -4.43 8.41
N PHE A 289 -23.14 -4.68 8.22
CA PHE A 289 -22.64 -5.97 7.78
C PHE A 289 -22.36 -6.85 8.99
N TYR A 290 -22.69 -8.14 8.88
CA TYR A 290 -22.62 -9.11 9.97
C TYR A 290 -21.41 -10.01 9.73
N ALA A 291 -20.56 -10.19 10.73
CA ALA A 291 -19.45 -11.12 10.64
C ALA A 291 -19.94 -12.58 10.75
N GLY A 292 -19.27 -13.51 10.07
CA GLY A 292 -19.45 -14.94 10.30
C GLY A 292 -19.04 -15.33 11.73
N ARG A 293 -19.66 -16.38 12.28
CA ARG A 293 -19.33 -16.92 13.62
C ARG A 293 -19.01 -18.40 13.52
N ASP A 294 -18.02 -18.85 14.28
CA ASP A 294 -17.63 -20.26 14.38
C ASP A 294 -17.37 -20.93 13.02
N GLY A 295 -16.78 -20.17 12.08
CA GLY A 295 -16.51 -20.63 10.72
C GLY A 295 -17.74 -20.76 9.82
N ARG A 296 -18.92 -20.27 10.25
CA ARG A 296 -20.15 -20.24 9.46
C ARG A 296 -20.45 -18.84 8.93
N PRO A 297 -21.01 -18.71 7.71
CA PRO A 297 -21.46 -17.42 7.18
C PRO A 297 -22.58 -16.82 8.05
N ALA A 298 -22.75 -15.50 7.96
CA ALA A 298 -23.78 -14.78 8.71
C ALA A 298 -25.21 -15.24 8.36
N PHE A 299 -25.44 -15.65 7.12
CA PHE A 299 -26.71 -16.18 6.63
C PHE A 299 -26.55 -17.64 6.23
N ALA A 300 -27.66 -18.40 6.26
CA ALA A 300 -27.68 -19.72 5.67
C ALA A 300 -27.54 -19.57 4.14
N VAL A 301 -26.42 -20.04 3.60
CA VAL A 301 -26.13 -20.07 2.16
C VAL A 301 -26.22 -21.53 1.71
N ASP A 302 -27.16 -21.82 0.82
CA ASP A 302 -27.40 -23.15 0.27
C ASP A 302 -27.17 -23.17 -1.24
N SER A 303 -26.63 -24.26 -1.78
CA SER A 303 -26.37 -24.40 -3.22
C SER A 303 -27.67 -24.47 -4.04
N PHE A 304 -27.76 -23.71 -5.13
CA PHE A 304 -28.90 -23.70 -6.05
C PHE A 304 -29.26 -25.12 -6.52
N TYR A 305 -28.27 -25.91 -6.91
CA TYR A 305 -28.47 -27.27 -7.37
C TYR A 305 -29.00 -28.20 -6.27
N ASP A 306 -28.50 -28.07 -5.04
CA ASP A 306 -28.96 -28.90 -3.92
C ASP A 306 -30.43 -28.62 -3.55
N VAL A 307 -30.88 -27.36 -3.69
CA VAL A 307 -32.30 -27.02 -3.52
C VAL A 307 -33.12 -27.54 -4.69
N LEU A 308 -32.68 -27.30 -5.93
CA LEU A 308 -33.39 -27.70 -7.15
C LEU A 308 -33.63 -29.22 -7.21
N THR A 309 -32.64 -30.02 -6.81
CA THR A 309 -32.70 -31.49 -6.79
C THR A 309 -33.43 -32.05 -5.57
N GLY A 310 -33.80 -31.21 -4.60
CA GLY A 310 -34.49 -31.61 -3.37
C GLY A 310 -33.60 -32.23 -2.30
N LYS A 311 -32.27 -32.22 -2.47
CA LYS A 311 -31.31 -32.60 -1.41
C LYS A 311 -31.47 -31.71 -0.18
N ILE A 312 -31.76 -30.43 -0.41
CA ILE A 312 -32.23 -29.50 0.62
C ILE A 312 -33.73 -29.29 0.41
N PRO A 313 -34.59 -29.63 1.40
CA PRO A 313 -36.03 -29.51 1.24
C PRO A 313 -36.44 -28.03 1.17
N ALA A 314 -37.25 -27.68 0.18
CA ALA A 314 -37.74 -26.31 -0.03
C ALA A 314 -38.53 -25.76 1.18
N SER A 315 -39.11 -26.65 2.02
CA SER A 315 -39.78 -26.28 3.27
C SER A 315 -38.89 -25.50 4.25
N LYS A 316 -37.55 -25.59 4.13
CA LYS A 316 -36.59 -24.77 4.89
C LYS A 316 -36.79 -23.26 4.69
N TYR A 317 -37.35 -22.87 3.54
CA TYR A 317 -37.55 -21.48 3.12
C TYR A 317 -38.96 -20.94 3.38
N ALA A 318 -39.85 -21.75 3.97
CA ALA A 318 -41.20 -21.33 4.29
C ALA A 318 -41.20 -20.07 5.17
N GLY A 319 -41.93 -19.03 4.74
CA GLY A 319 -42.04 -17.76 5.45
C GLY A 319 -40.77 -16.90 5.47
N LYS A 320 -39.71 -17.25 4.73
CA LYS A 320 -38.46 -16.50 4.68
C LYS A 320 -38.34 -15.63 3.43
N VAL A 321 -37.54 -14.57 3.52
CA VAL A 321 -37.02 -13.84 2.36
C VAL A 321 -35.87 -14.65 1.79
N VAL A 322 -36.01 -15.08 0.53
CA VAL A 322 -35.04 -15.92 -0.16
C VAL A 322 -34.34 -15.09 -1.22
N VAL A 323 -33.03 -14.93 -1.11
CA VAL A 323 -32.23 -14.20 -2.10
C VAL A 323 -31.46 -15.21 -2.96
N ILE A 324 -31.68 -15.17 -4.27
CA ILE A 324 -31.08 -16.08 -5.25
C ILE A 324 -30.08 -15.29 -6.08
N GLY A 325 -28.82 -15.74 -6.17
CA GLY A 325 -27.84 -15.08 -7.03
C GLY A 325 -26.46 -15.71 -7.13
N ALA A 326 -25.67 -15.19 -8.07
CA ALA A 326 -24.30 -15.63 -8.34
C ALA A 326 -23.35 -15.35 -7.17
N THR A 327 -22.75 -16.41 -6.64
CA THR A 327 -21.70 -16.35 -5.62
C THR A 327 -20.39 -16.97 -6.10
N ALA A 328 -20.44 -17.80 -7.15
CA ALA A 328 -19.29 -18.41 -7.82
C ALA A 328 -18.26 -17.37 -8.30
N ALA A 329 -16.98 -17.72 -8.18
CA ALA A 329 -15.88 -16.87 -8.62
C ALA A 329 -15.90 -16.70 -10.15
N GLY A 330 -15.76 -15.46 -10.64
CA GLY A 330 -15.75 -15.14 -12.07
C GLY A 330 -17.12 -15.09 -12.75
N VAL A 331 -18.21 -15.32 -12.02
CA VAL A 331 -19.59 -15.28 -12.54
C VAL A 331 -20.32 -14.00 -12.13
N GLY A 332 -20.07 -13.53 -10.90
CA GLY A 332 -20.57 -12.27 -10.37
C GLY A 332 -19.43 -11.37 -9.88
N THR A 333 -19.69 -10.07 -9.77
CA THR A 333 -18.77 -9.12 -9.15
C THR A 333 -18.82 -9.31 -7.64
N GLN A 334 -17.69 -9.64 -7.03
CA GLN A 334 -17.53 -9.62 -5.57
C GLN A 334 -16.85 -8.33 -5.15
N PHE A 335 -17.25 -7.77 -4.01
CA PHE A 335 -16.69 -6.54 -3.49
C PHE A 335 -16.45 -6.63 -1.97
N PRO A 336 -15.44 -5.93 -1.45
CA PRO A 336 -15.20 -5.88 -0.01
C PRO A 336 -16.28 -5.07 0.68
N VAL A 337 -16.68 -5.52 1.87
CA VAL A 337 -17.58 -4.81 2.78
C VAL A 337 -16.99 -4.84 4.19
N PRO A 338 -17.45 -4.00 5.13
CA PRO A 338 -17.04 -4.09 6.52
C PRO A 338 -17.13 -5.53 7.07
N GLY A 339 -15.97 -6.08 7.45
CA GLY A 339 -15.86 -7.40 8.07
C GLY A 339 -15.83 -8.60 7.12
N ASN A 340 -16.04 -8.41 5.81
CA ASN A 340 -15.96 -9.48 4.82
C ASN A 340 -15.18 -9.02 3.58
N PRO A 341 -14.10 -9.72 3.18
CA PRO A 341 -13.23 -9.27 2.09
C PRO A 341 -13.85 -9.38 0.70
N ALA A 342 -14.88 -10.21 0.53
CA ALA A 342 -15.57 -10.43 -0.73
C ALA A 342 -16.99 -10.94 -0.45
N LEU A 343 -18.00 -10.13 -0.76
CA LEU A 343 -19.41 -10.57 -0.81
C LEU A 343 -19.95 -10.43 -2.22
N SER A 344 -20.86 -11.35 -2.56
CA SER A 344 -21.68 -11.25 -3.77
C SER A 344 -22.80 -10.20 -3.61
N PRO A 345 -23.42 -9.74 -4.72
CA PRO A 345 -24.60 -8.89 -4.65
C PRO A 345 -25.77 -9.56 -3.91
N ALA A 346 -25.92 -10.88 -4.02
CA ALA A 346 -26.98 -11.63 -3.35
C ALA A 346 -26.79 -11.65 -1.82
N GLU A 347 -25.58 -11.92 -1.35
CA GLU A 347 -25.26 -11.86 0.08
C GLU A 347 -25.40 -10.43 0.60
N THR A 348 -24.92 -9.44 -0.16
CA THR A 348 -25.05 -8.03 0.18
C THR A 348 -26.50 -7.60 0.37
N ILE A 349 -27.41 -8.01 -0.53
CA ILE A 349 -28.85 -7.78 -0.35
C ILE A 349 -29.36 -8.43 0.94
N ALA A 350 -28.91 -9.65 1.28
CA ALA A 350 -29.32 -10.30 2.53
C ALA A 350 -28.87 -9.51 3.77
N HIS A 351 -27.62 -9.02 3.78
CA HIS A 351 -27.09 -8.15 4.83
C HIS A 351 -27.91 -6.86 4.96
N ILE A 352 -28.14 -6.16 3.85
CA ILE A 352 -28.86 -4.88 3.83
C ILE A 352 -30.33 -5.07 4.22
N THR A 353 -31.00 -6.09 3.68
CA THR A 353 -32.39 -6.39 4.02
C THR A 353 -32.52 -6.72 5.51
N SER A 354 -31.57 -7.50 6.06
CA SER A 354 -31.53 -7.77 7.51
C SER A 354 -31.26 -6.50 8.32
N SER A 355 -30.39 -5.62 7.84
CA SER A 355 -30.06 -4.34 8.47
C SER A 355 -31.30 -3.44 8.53
N ILE A 356 -32.10 -3.37 7.46
CA ILE A 356 -33.37 -2.64 7.43
C ILE A 356 -34.37 -3.26 8.41
N LEU A 357 -34.64 -4.57 8.31
CA LEU A 357 -35.69 -5.23 9.10
C LEU A 357 -35.40 -5.28 10.61
N GLN A 358 -34.13 -5.25 11.01
CA GLN A 358 -33.72 -5.24 12.42
C GLN A 358 -33.37 -3.83 12.93
N GLU A 359 -33.51 -2.79 12.09
CA GLU A 359 -33.07 -1.42 12.41
C GLU A 359 -31.59 -1.32 12.80
N HIS A 360 -30.77 -2.23 12.29
CA HIS A 360 -29.32 -2.25 12.48
C HIS A 360 -28.65 -1.44 11.37
N PHE A 361 -28.87 -0.14 11.30
CA PHE A 361 -28.15 0.75 10.38
C PHE A 361 -27.42 1.84 11.16
N ILE A 362 -26.34 2.34 10.59
CA ILE A 362 -25.50 3.36 11.20
C ILE A 362 -26.01 4.73 10.75
N VAL A 363 -26.13 5.64 11.72
CA VAL A 363 -26.68 6.97 11.52
C VAL A 363 -25.57 8.00 11.62
N GLU A 364 -25.49 8.87 10.61
CA GLU A 364 -24.74 10.13 10.69
C GLU A 364 -25.73 11.22 11.12
N PRO A 365 -25.74 11.64 12.40
CA PRO A 365 -26.72 12.59 12.88
C PRO A 365 -26.48 13.97 12.26
N SER A 366 -27.56 14.71 12.00
CA SER A 366 -27.47 16.08 11.46
C SER A 366 -26.70 17.05 12.38
N TRP A 367 -26.76 16.83 13.70
CA TRP A 367 -25.94 17.56 14.68
C TRP A 367 -24.47 17.11 14.72
N GLY A 368 -24.14 15.98 14.10
CA GLY A 368 -22.80 15.41 14.06
C GLY A 368 -21.78 16.36 13.42
N ALA A 369 -22.18 17.08 12.36
CA ALA A 369 -21.32 18.09 11.72
C ALA A 369 -20.94 19.24 12.68
N TRP A 370 -21.87 19.68 13.54
CA TRP A 370 -21.61 20.70 14.56
C TRP A 370 -20.73 20.16 15.69
N ALA A 371 -20.99 18.93 16.14
CA ALA A 371 -20.17 18.25 17.15
C ALA A 371 -18.72 18.07 16.64
N TRP A 372 -18.56 17.60 15.41
CA TRP A 372 -17.27 17.47 14.74
C TRP A 372 -16.52 18.81 14.65
N SER A 373 -17.22 19.86 14.23
CA SER A 373 -16.65 21.21 14.12
C SER A 373 -16.20 21.75 15.48
N LEU A 374 -16.99 21.52 16.53
CA LEU A 374 -16.65 21.91 17.90
C LEU A 374 -15.39 21.16 18.37
N VAL A 375 -15.32 19.85 18.15
CA VAL A 375 -14.14 19.05 18.50
C VAL A 375 -12.89 19.56 17.76
N LEU A 376 -13.02 19.89 16.48
CA LEU A 376 -11.92 20.43 15.70
C LEU A 376 -11.41 21.78 16.25
N VAL A 377 -12.34 22.67 16.66
CA VAL A 377 -12.00 23.93 17.31
C VAL A 377 -11.30 23.67 18.64
N VAL A 378 -11.79 22.75 19.47
CA VAL A 378 -11.18 22.41 20.76
C VAL A 378 -9.76 21.86 20.59
N VAL A 379 -9.55 20.93 19.64
CA VAL A 379 -8.22 20.39 19.32
C VAL A 379 -7.29 21.50 18.83
N SER A 380 -7.79 22.38 17.96
CA SER A 380 -7.01 23.51 17.44
C SER A 380 -6.61 24.49 18.55
N LEU A 381 -7.54 24.84 19.44
CA LEU A 381 -7.27 25.71 20.59
C LEU A 381 -6.27 25.08 21.56
N TYR A 382 -6.37 23.77 21.80
CA TYR A 382 -5.40 23.04 22.59
C TYR A 382 -3.99 23.15 22.00
N LEU A 383 -3.83 22.89 20.69
CA LEU A 383 -2.53 22.97 20.01
C LEU A 383 -1.96 24.40 19.99
N ILE A 384 -2.82 25.40 19.79
CA ILE A 384 -2.40 26.81 19.64
C ILE A 384 -2.06 27.45 21.00
N PHE A 385 -2.85 27.19 22.04
CA PHE A 385 -2.78 27.93 23.30
C PHE A 385 -2.37 27.09 24.49
N ALA A 386 -2.93 25.89 24.66
CA ALA A 386 -2.69 25.09 25.87
C ALA A 386 -1.36 24.34 25.81
N MET A 387 -1.07 23.66 24.70
CA MET A 387 0.12 22.83 24.53
C MET A 387 1.43 23.62 24.71
N PRO A 388 1.61 24.84 24.16
CA PRO A 388 2.85 25.60 24.35
C PRO A 388 3.11 26.01 25.80
N MET A 389 2.07 26.10 26.64
CA MET A 389 2.18 26.45 28.05
C MET A 389 2.58 25.26 28.93
N LEU A 390 2.52 24.04 28.42
CA LEU A 390 2.83 22.82 29.16
C LEU A 390 4.32 22.45 29.06
N SER A 391 4.83 21.77 30.10
CA SER A 391 6.11 21.07 30.02
C SER A 391 6.01 19.93 29.00
N ALA A 392 7.13 19.50 28.42
CA ALA A 392 7.13 18.46 27.38
C ALA A 392 6.44 17.16 27.84
N GLY A 393 6.70 16.71 29.07
CA GLY A 393 6.05 15.53 29.66
C GLY A 393 4.54 15.70 29.83
N MET A 394 4.09 16.84 30.34
CA MET A 394 2.65 17.11 30.53
C MET A 394 1.92 17.30 29.19
N ALA A 395 2.57 17.91 28.20
CA ALA A 395 2.05 18.02 26.85
C ALA A 395 1.88 16.63 26.22
N ALA A 396 2.87 15.73 26.36
CA ALA A 396 2.78 14.36 25.84
C ALA A 396 1.64 13.57 26.49
N ILE A 397 1.53 13.59 27.82
CA ILE A 397 0.44 12.90 28.53
C ILE A 397 -0.92 13.44 28.12
N SER A 398 -1.11 14.76 28.13
CA SER A 398 -2.40 15.38 27.77
C SER A 398 -2.78 15.12 26.30
N THR A 399 -1.82 15.18 25.37
CA THR A 399 -2.04 14.83 23.96
C THR A 399 -2.46 13.37 23.83
N SER A 400 -1.77 12.43 24.49
CA SER A 400 -2.10 11.01 24.43
C SER A 400 -3.49 10.70 25.00
N VAL A 401 -3.85 11.33 26.13
CA VAL A 401 -5.20 11.18 26.72
C VAL A 401 -6.28 11.71 25.79
N LEU A 402 -6.10 12.91 25.22
CA LEU A 402 -7.05 13.48 24.27
C LEU A 402 -7.17 12.64 22.99
N PHE A 403 -6.04 12.14 22.46
CA PHE A 403 -6.02 11.27 21.30
C PHE A 403 -6.81 9.98 21.53
N LEU A 404 -6.54 9.29 22.65
CA LEU A 404 -7.28 8.08 23.02
C LEU A 404 -8.76 8.38 23.28
N ALA A 405 -9.08 9.51 23.92
CA ALA A 405 -10.47 9.89 24.18
C ALA A 405 -11.25 10.09 22.88
N LEU A 406 -10.67 10.71 21.85
CA LEU A 406 -11.31 10.88 20.54
C LEU A 406 -11.63 9.53 19.89
N LEU A 407 -10.64 8.63 19.80
CA LEU A 407 -10.83 7.32 19.17
C LEU A 407 -11.79 6.43 19.96
N LEU A 408 -11.70 6.42 21.30
CA LEU A 408 -12.61 5.66 22.15
C LEU A 408 -14.04 6.20 22.09
N THR A 409 -14.21 7.52 21.94
CA THR A 409 -15.54 8.13 21.78
C THR A 409 -16.17 7.70 20.47
N GLU A 410 -15.43 7.79 19.36
CA GLU A 410 -15.91 7.33 18.06
C GLU A 410 -16.23 5.83 18.08
N PHE A 411 -15.32 5.01 18.61
CA PHE A 411 -15.53 3.56 18.74
C PHE A 411 -16.78 3.26 19.57
N GLY A 412 -16.98 3.93 20.71
CA GLY A 412 -18.13 3.72 21.59
C GLY A 412 -19.46 4.14 20.97
N LEU A 413 -19.49 5.30 20.28
CA LEU A 413 -20.67 5.77 19.56
C LEU A 413 -21.03 4.84 18.40
N LEU A 414 -20.04 4.38 17.64
CA LEU A 414 -20.25 3.56 16.46
C LEU A 414 -20.62 2.12 16.82
N SER A 415 -19.83 1.45 17.68
CA SER A 415 -20.07 0.05 18.06
C SER A 415 -21.28 -0.13 19.00
N GLY A 416 -21.53 0.84 19.87
CA GLY A 416 -22.59 0.78 20.89
C GLY A 416 -23.92 1.39 20.45
N GLN A 417 -23.89 2.60 19.86
CA GLN A 417 -25.10 3.36 19.51
C GLN A 417 -25.39 3.39 18.00
N ALA A 418 -24.51 2.82 17.16
CA ALA A 418 -24.57 2.97 15.70
C ALA A 418 -24.63 4.43 15.23
N ILE A 419 -23.94 5.30 15.95
CA ILE A 419 -23.76 6.70 15.58
C ILE A 419 -22.35 6.87 15.06
N TRP A 420 -22.21 7.37 13.83
CA TRP A 420 -20.90 7.68 13.27
C TRP A 420 -20.64 9.18 13.32
N ILE A 421 -19.56 9.56 13.99
CA ILE A 421 -19.00 10.91 13.98
C ILE A 421 -17.51 10.74 13.68
N PRO A 422 -16.99 11.27 12.56
CA PRO A 422 -15.64 10.95 12.11
C PRO A 422 -14.57 11.71 12.87
N LEU A 423 -14.03 11.14 13.96
CA LEU A 423 -13.09 11.78 14.87
C LEU A 423 -11.62 11.40 14.59
N VAL A 424 -11.34 10.55 13.60
CA VAL A 424 -9.96 10.21 13.21
C VAL A 424 -9.21 11.42 12.68
N PHE A 425 -9.86 12.30 11.90
CA PHE A 425 -9.21 13.54 11.44
C PHE A 425 -8.77 14.46 12.58
N PRO A 426 -9.64 14.87 13.53
CA PRO A 426 -9.21 15.61 14.71
C PRO A 426 -8.10 14.91 15.51
N ALA A 427 -8.13 13.58 15.62
CA ALA A 427 -7.11 12.81 16.32
C ALA A 427 -5.74 12.84 15.61
N ILE A 428 -5.71 12.73 14.28
CA ILE A 428 -4.48 12.86 13.48
C ILE A 428 -3.95 14.28 13.54
N LEU A 429 -4.82 15.30 13.44
CA LEU A 429 -4.42 16.69 13.58
C LEU A 429 -3.74 16.94 14.93
N LEU A 430 -4.28 16.37 16.01
CA LEU A 430 -3.70 16.44 17.35
C LEU A 430 -2.29 15.83 17.40
N LEU A 431 -2.08 14.63 16.82
CA LEU A 431 -0.78 13.96 16.78
C LEU A 431 0.26 14.71 15.93
N LEU A 432 -0.10 15.11 14.71
CA LEU A 432 0.79 15.88 13.84
C LEU A 432 1.10 17.26 14.44
N GLY A 433 0.08 17.87 15.05
CA GLY A 433 0.16 19.04 15.92
C GLY A 433 1.27 18.94 16.95
N HIS A 434 1.17 17.90 17.77
CA HIS A 434 2.12 17.64 18.82
C HIS A 434 3.55 17.45 18.28
N LEU A 435 3.71 16.58 17.26
CA LEU A 435 5.02 16.27 16.68
C LEU A 435 5.70 17.50 16.06
N ALA A 436 4.97 18.32 15.30
CA ALA A 436 5.53 19.50 14.65
C ALA A 436 5.97 20.56 15.68
N LEU A 437 5.14 20.82 16.69
CA LEU A 437 5.44 21.83 17.72
C LEU A 437 6.58 21.39 18.65
N THR A 438 6.64 20.12 19.02
CA THR A 438 7.76 19.58 19.81
C THR A 438 9.07 19.61 19.04
N THR A 439 9.07 19.21 17.76
CA THR A 439 10.25 19.28 16.88
C THR A 439 10.73 20.72 16.74
N LYS A 440 9.81 21.66 16.50
CA LYS A 440 10.13 23.10 16.48
C LYS A 440 10.79 23.53 17.79
N ARG A 441 10.20 23.20 18.94
CA ARG A 441 10.73 23.56 20.27
C ARG A 441 12.16 23.03 20.46
N PHE A 442 12.41 21.77 20.09
CA PHE A 442 13.72 21.13 20.18
C PHE A 442 14.78 21.84 19.33
N LEU A 443 14.49 22.09 18.05
CA LEU A 443 15.41 22.77 17.12
C LEU A 443 15.75 24.21 17.58
N PHE A 444 14.76 24.95 18.11
CA PHE A 444 15.02 26.29 18.63
C PHE A 444 15.81 26.29 19.95
N THR A 445 15.64 25.28 20.81
CA THR A 445 16.47 25.15 22.03
C THR A 445 17.93 24.83 21.73
N GLU A 446 18.23 24.01 20.73
CA GLU A 446 19.63 23.75 20.33
C GLU A 446 20.30 25.02 19.77
N ALA A 447 19.61 25.78 18.94
CA ALA A 447 20.12 27.05 18.43
C ALA A 447 20.39 28.08 19.55
N GLY A 448 19.56 28.10 20.60
CA GLY A 448 19.78 28.92 21.80
C GLY A 448 20.97 28.46 22.63
N LYS A 449 21.18 27.15 22.75
CA LYS A 449 22.31 26.55 23.48
C LYS A 449 23.65 26.86 22.80
N ILE A 450 23.72 26.77 21.47
CA ILE A 450 24.92 27.10 20.68
C ILE A 450 25.35 28.56 20.92
N LYS A 451 24.38 29.49 20.93
CA LYS A 451 24.68 30.91 21.19
C LYS A 451 25.15 31.16 22.63
N ALA A 452 24.56 30.48 23.61
CA ALA A 452 24.99 30.59 25.01
C ALA A 452 26.39 29.99 25.23
N ASP A 453 26.72 28.90 24.53
CA ASP A 453 28.04 28.28 24.57
C ASP A 453 29.12 29.18 23.93
N GLU A 454 28.77 29.94 22.88
CA GLU A 454 29.63 30.95 22.23
C GLU A 454 29.90 32.16 23.15
N GLU A 455 28.87 32.73 23.79
CA GLU A 455 29.01 33.83 24.76
C GLU A 455 29.83 33.40 26.01
N SER A 456 29.69 32.15 26.44
CA SER A 456 30.49 31.56 27.52
C SER A 456 31.98 31.38 27.13
N ALA A 457 32.24 30.97 25.88
CA ALA A 457 33.58 30.83 25.33
C ALA A 457 34.31 32.19 25.25
N GLU A 458 33.64 33.25 24.78
CA GLU A 458 34.21 34.60 24.75
C GLU A 458 34.52 35.14 26.17
N THR A 459 33.62 34.91 27.12
CA THR A 459 33.81 35.31 28.51
C THR A 459 35.05 34.66 29.13
N ASN A 460 35.25 33.36 28.92
CA ASN A 460 36.44 32.65 29.40
C ASN A 460 37.73 33.13 28.72
N ARG A 461 37.68 33.49 27.43
CA ARG A 461 38.83 34.07 26.70
C ARG A 461 39.25 35.41 27.29
N MET A 462 38.30 36.30 27.57
CA MET A 462 38.56 37.61 28.17
C MET A 462 39.14 37.49 29.58
N MET A 463 38.62 36.57 30.40
CA MET A 463 39.18 36.28 31.72
C MET A 463 40.62 35.75 31.63
N GLY A 464 40.92 34.87 30.67
CA GLY A 464 42.27 34.36 30.43
C GLY A 464 43.28 35.47 30.09
N LEU A 465 42.89 36.41 29.22
CA LEU A 465 43.72 37.56 28.86
C LEU A 465 43.98 38.51 30.05
N ALA A 466 42.96 38.78 30.87
CA ALA A 466 43.11 39.61 32.06
C ALA A 466 44.09 38.99 33.07
N LEU A 467 43.99 37.68 33.32
CA LEU A 467 44.88 36.94 34.22
C LEU A 467 46.32 36.87 33.70
N GLN A 468 46.48 36.72 32.38
CA GLN A 468 47.80 36.76 31.74
C GLN A 468 48.47 38.13 31.92
N GLY A 469 47.72 39.22 31.73
CA GLY A 469 48.20 40.59 31.97
C GLY A 469 48.61 40.86 33.43
N GLN A 470 47.98 40.18 34.39
CA GLN A 470 48.34 40.21 35.82
C GLN A 470 49.52 39.29 36.17
N GLY A 471 50.07 38.54 35.21
CA GLY A 471 51.18 37.62 35.40
C GLY A 471 50.81 36.28 36.05
N GLN A 472 49.52 35.98 36.21
CA GLN A 472 48.96 34.73 36.75
C GLN A 472 48.76 33.71 35.63
N LEU A 473 49.88 33.26 35.05
CA LEU A 473 49.91 32.49 33.80
C LEU A 473 49.23 31.11 33.89
N ASP A 474 49.28 30.44 35.04
CA ASP A 474 48.64 29.13 35.23
C ASP A 474 47.11 29.21 35.16
N MET A 475 46.53 30.19 35.85
CA MET A 475 45.08 30.41 35.83
C MET A 475 44.61 30.93 34.47
N ALA A 476 45.46 31.68 33.75
CA ALA A 476 45.20 32.08 32.38
C ALA A 476 45.12 30.85 31.45
N PHE A 477 46.04 29.89 31.59
CA PHE A 477 46.03 28.66 30.81
C PHE A 477 44.75 27.84 31.07
N ASP A 478 44.36 27.68 32.33
CA ASP A 478 43.12 26.97 32.69
C ASP A 478 41.85 27.60 32.09
N ARG A 479 41.82 28.94 31.95
CA ARG A 479 40.71 29.64 31.30
C ARG A 479 40.73 29.46 29.79
N PHE A 480 41.90 29.56 29.14
CA PHE A 480 41.99 29.34 27.69
C PHE A 480 41.68 27.89 27.28
N ARG A 481 41.98 26.90 28.13
CA ARG A 481 41.61 25.49 27.88
C ARG A 481 40.11 25.22 27.85
N ARG A 482 39.30 26.11 28.42
CA ARG A 482 37.83 26.02 28.43
C ARG A 482 37.18 26.70 27.22
N VAL A 483 37.97 27.34 26.37
CA VAL A 483 37.53 27.99 25.13
C VAL A 483 37.79 27.03 23.97
N PRO A 484 36.84 26.79 23.06
CA PRO A 484 37.09 26.05 21.84
C PRO A 484 38.28 26.63 21.06
N LEU A 485 39.19 25.76 20.60
CA LEU A 485 40.41 26.19 19.91
C LEU A 485 40.05 26.79 18.54
N GLY A 486 40.47 28.03 18.34
CA GLY A 486 40.32 28.80 17.09
C GLY A 486 41.53 29.70 16.88
N PRO A 487 41.68 30.33 15.69
CA PRO A 487 42.87 31.12 15.33
C PRO A 487 43.18 32.22 16.36
N ASP A 488 42.12 32.86 16.84
CA ASP A 488 42.12 33.91 17.86
C ASP A 488 42.62 33.49 19.25
N VAL A 489 42.36 32.24 19.65
CA VAL A 489 42.81 31.67 20.93
C VAL A 489 44.21 31.07 20.77
N MET A 490 44.54 30.59 19.57
CA MET A 490 45.88 30.11 19.24
C MET A 490 46.93 31.20 19.38
N ASP A 491 46.63 32.44 18.95
CA ASP A 491 47.52 33.58 19.20
C ASP A 491 47.67 33.91 20.70
N ASN A 492 46.59 33.83 21.47
CA ASN A 492 46.62 34.06 22.92
C ASN A 492 47.46 32.99 23.65
N LEU A 493 47.26 31.72 23.32
CA LEU A 493 48.03 30.59 23.88
C LEU A 493 49.50 30.65 23.47
N TYR A 494 49.80 31.07 22.24
CA TYR A 494 51.18 31.26 21.78
C TYR A 494 51.90 32.31 22.61
N ASN A 495 51.25 33.47 22.84
CA ASN A 495 51.80 34.53 23.68
C ASN A 495 51.96 34.08 25.13
N LEU A 496 51.01 33.29 25.65
CA LEU A 496 51.09 32.71 26.99
C LEU A 496 52.27 31.74 27.14
N ALA A 497 52.53 30.91 26.13
CA ALA A 497 53.68 30.02 26.12
C ALA A 497 55.02 30.79 26.10
N LEU A 498 55.09 31.90 25.35
CA LEU A 498 56.23 32.82 25.39
C LEU A 498 56.42 33.47 26.77
N ASP A 499 55.33 33.81 27.46
CA ASP A 499 55.39 34.30 28.84
C ASP A 499 55.98 33.28 29.82
N PHE A 500 55.62 32.00 29.66
CA PHE A 500 56.23 30.91 30.42
C PHE A 500 57.72 30.72 30.08
N GLU A 501 58.13 30.85 28.80
CA GLU A 501 59.54 30.84 28.39
C GLU A 501 60.33 31.99 29.03
N ARG A 502 59.78 33.21 29.05
CA ARG A 502 60.41 34.39 29.68
C ARG A 502 60.70 34.17 31.16
N LYS A 503 59.81 33.47 31.86
CA LYS A 503 59.97 33.10 33.29
C LYS A 503 60.78 31.83 33.52
N ARG A 504 61.39 31.24 32.48
CA ARG A 504 62.16 29.97 32.52
C ARG A 504 61.34 28.75 32.98
N GLN A 505 60.02 28.78 32.81
CA GLN A 505 59.11 27.70 33.17
C GLN A 505 58.84 26.79 31.96
N PHE A 506 59.89 26.12 31.47
CA PHE A 506 59.85 25.38 30.20
C PHE A 506 58.89 24.18 30.21
N ASN A 507 58.68 23.52 31.35
CA ASN A 507 57.72 22.42 31.49
C ASN A 507 56.27 22.89 31.27
N LYS A 508 55.94 24.11 31.72
CA LYS A 508 54.61 24.71 31.55
C LYS A 508 54.43 25.25 30.13
N ALA A 509 55.48 25.87 29.57
CA ALA A 509 55.48 26.27 28.16
C ALA A 509 55.27 25.07 27.23
N GLN A 510 55.91 23.92 27.51
CA GLN A 510 55.69 22.66 26.80
C GLN A 510 54.22 22.23 26.84
N ALA A 511 53.57 22.23 28.01
CA ALA A 511 52.15 21.86 28.13
C ALA A 511 51.21 22.77 27.32
N VAL A 512 51.51 24.07 27.24
CA VAL A 512 50.76 25.01 26.40
C VAL A 512 50.98 24.71 24.92
N TYR A 513 52.22 24.47 24.49
CA TYR A 513 52.54 24.14 23.10
C TYR A 513 51.97 22.77 22.66
N GLU A 514 51.96 21.76 23.54
CA GLU A 514 51.32 20.47 23.29
C GLU A 514 49.81 20.64 23.11
N HIS A 515 49.17 21.44 23.97
CA HIS A 515 47.75 21.76 23.85
C HIS A 515 47.43 22.52 22.55
N MET A 516 48.33 23.37 22.06
CA MET A 516 48.18 24.01 20.74
C MET A 516 48.40 23.04 19.57
N ALA A 517 49.32 22.09 19.72
CA ALA A 517 49.69 21.14 18.67
C ALA A 517 48.57 20.12 18.37
N THR A 518 47.66 19.87 19.32
CA THR A 518 46.47 19.03 19.10
C THR A 518 45.52 19.63 18.05
N PHE A 519 45.48 20.96 17.92
CA PHE A 519 44.63 21.65 16.96
C PHE A 519 45.34 21.98 15.65
N ASN A 520 46.52 22.61 15.72
CA ASN A 520 47.31 22.91 14.52
C ASN A 520 48.81 22.84 14.80
N SER A 521 49.41 21.70 14.47
CA SER A 521 50.85 21.49 14.60
C SER A 521 51.71 22.36 13.68
N GLY A 522 51.14 22.99 12.65
CA GLY A 522 51.83 23.88 11.71
C GLY A 522 51.72 25.37 12.04
N PHE A 523 51.16 25.73 13.20
CA PHE A 523 50.95 27.13 13.59
C PHE A 523 52.29 27.85 13.90
N LYS A 524 52.67 28.86 13.10
CA LYS A 524 53.92 29.63 13.25
C LYS A 524 55.15 28.71 13.34
N ASP A 525 56.00 28.88 14.35
CA ASP A 525 57.20 28.09 14.64
C ASP A 525 56.97 27.05 15.76
N LEU A 526 55.71 26.66 16.01
CA LEU A 526 55.30 25.81 17.14
C LEU A 526 56.09 24.50 17.25
N LYS A 527 56.36 23.79 16.14
CA LYS A 527 57.17 22.55 16.16
C LYS A 527 58.59 22.78 16.66
N VAL A 528 59.20 23.89 16.26
CA VAL A 528 60.57 24.26 16.66
C VAL A 528 60.59 24.64 18.15
N LYS A 529 59.60 25.44 18.57
CA LYS A 529 59.42 25.86 19.97
C LYS A 529 59.12 24.70 20.91
N LEU A 530 58.23 23.79 20.52
CA LEU A 530 57.88 22.60 21.30
C LEU A 530 59.09 21.68 21.50
N ASN A 531 59.83 21.37 20.43
CA ASN A 531 61.05 20.56 20.53
C ASN A 531 62.12 21.24 21.41
N ARG A 532 62.25 22.57 21.31
CA ARG A 532 63.16 23.34 22.17
C ARG A 532 62.73 23.31 23.64
N ALA A 533 61.43 23.48 23.91
CA ALA A 533 60.89 23.43 25.26
C ALA A 533 61.04 22.03 25.87
N LYS A 534 60.83 20.95 25.09
CA LYS A 534 61.05 19.54 25.47
C LYS A 534 62.52 19.25 25.80
N ASN A 535 63.46 19.70 24.97
CA ASN A 535 64.90 19.53 25.25
C ASN A 535 65.34 20.31 26.50
N LEU A 536 64.80 21.52 26.71
CA LEU A 536 65.13 22.35 27.88
C LEU A 536 64.48 21.85 29.17
N SER A 537 63.26 21.28 29.11
CA SER A 537 62.62 20.63 30.25
C SER A 537 63.37 19.36 30.67
N GLU A 538 63.80 18.54 29.70
CA GLU A 538 64.60 17.33 29.94
C GLU A 538 66.00 17.66 30.50
N THR A 539 66.63 18.76 30.07
CA THR A 539 67.96 19.18 30.57
C THR A 539 67.91 19.69 32.02
N VAL A 540 66.82 20.35 32.43
CA VAL A 540 66.65 20.84 33.82
C VAL A 540 66.40 19.69 34.80
N MET A 541 65.94 18.54 34.33
CA MET A 541 65.76 17.32 35.15
C MET A 541 67.06 16.52 35.36
N LEU A 542 68.13 16.75 34.58
CA LEU A 542 69.39 15.97 34.63
C LEU A 542 70.51 16.59 35.50
N GLY A 543 70.26 17.70 36.20
CA GLY A 543 71.22 18.36 37.08
C GLY A 543 71.07 17.96 38.55
N GLY A 544 71.32 16.70 38.91
CA GLY A 544 71.36 16.28 40.32
C GLY A 544 71.51 14.77 40.55
N SER A 545 72.66 14.40 41.15
CA SER A 545 72.94 13.16 41.89
C SER A 545 73.25 11.84 41.14
N SER A 546 74.37 11.26 41.57
CA SER A 546 75.03 10.00 41.22
C SER A 546 74.29 8.70 41.60
N GLY A 547 74.44 7.64 40.80
CA GLY A 547 74.19 6.23 41.20
C GLY A 547 73.83 5.30 40.03
N HIS A 548 74.69 4.31 39.78
CA HIS A 548 74.75 3.35 38.66
C HIS A 548 73.63 2.25 38.65
N PRO A 549 73.58 1.28 37.69
CA PRO A 549 72.64 1.28 36.56
C PRO A 549 71.79 -0.01 36.42
N GLY A 550 70.82 0.00 35.49
CA GLY A 550 70.33 -1.23 34.85
C GLY A 550 68.82 -1.30 34.65
N GLY A 551 68.39 -1.16 33.39
CA GLY A 551 67.02 -1.49 32.98
C GLY A 551 66.42 -0.61 31.89
N THR A 552 67.07 -0.55 30.72
CA THR A 552 66.43 -0.03 29.50
C THR A 552 65.31 -0.98 29.08
N MET A 553 64.06 -0.50 29.03
CA MET A 553 63.17 -0.68 27.88
C MET A 553 62.13 0.45 27.83
N LEU A 554 62.45 1.43 26.99
CA LEU A 554 61.59 2.18 26.05
C LEU A 554 60.10 2.37 26.40
N MET A 555 59.76 3.66 26.58
CA MET A 555 58.41 4.20 26.48
C MET A 555 57.90 4.17 25.04
N ALA A 556 56.58 4.02 24.88
CA ALA A 556 55.87 4.55 23.72
C ALA A 556 54.95 5.68 24.21
N GLU A 557 55.07 6.82 23.53
CA GLU A 557 54.44 8.11 23.81
C GLU A 557 52.91 8.10 23.67
N GLY A 558 52.31 9.16 24.22
CA GLY A 558 50.86 9.37 24.34
C GLY A 558 50.09 9.10 23.05
N ALA A 559 49.26 8.06 23.11
CA ALA A 559 48.13 7.91 22.23
C ALA A 559 46.95 8.67 22.88
N VAL A 560 46.37 9.62 22.16
CA VAL A 560 44.92 9.85 22.32
C VAL A 560 44.30 8.47 22.15
N GLU A 561 43.75 7.89 23.22
CA GLU A 561 43.09 6.59 23.15
C GLU A 561 42.00 6.69 22.10
N LYS A 562 42.28 6.20 20.89
CA LYS A 562 41.26 6.06 19.87
C LYS A 562 40.22 5.11 20.43
N PRO A 563 38.92 5.42 20.29
CA PRO A 563 37.86 4.63 20.86
C PRO A 563 38.00 3.15 20.44
N MET A 564 37.84 2.26 21.41
CA MET A 564 37.90 0.80 21.19
C MET A 564 36.47 0.26 21.08
N LEU A 565 36.28 -0.73 20.21
CA LEU A 565 35.07 -1.56 20.12
C LEU A 565 35.51 -3.03 20.13
N GLY A 566 35.22 -3.72 21.21
CA GLY A 566 35.81 -4.97 21.60
C GLY A 566 37.33 -4.87 21.66
N ARG A 567 38.01 -5.72 20.88
CA ARG A 567 39.48 -5.68 20.75
C ARG A 567 39.99 -4.73 19.67
N TYR A 568 39.11 -4.08 18.92
CA TYR A 568 39.48 -3.32 17.73
C TYR A 568 39.57 -1.83 18.02
N GLN A 569 40.63 -1.20 17.52
CA GLN A 569 40.81 0.24 17.60
C GLN A 569 40.09 0.92 16.43
N VAL A 570 39.15 1.82 16.71
CA VAL A 570 38.41 2.57 15.68
C VAL A 570 39.29 3.67 15.11
N GLU A 571 39.45 3.70 13.78
CA GLU A 571 40.27 4.70 13.08
C GLU A 571 39.44 5.85 12.49
N LYS A 572 38.34 5.53 11.79
CA LYS A 572 37.43 6.51 11.19
C LYS A 572 36.07 5.89 10.86
N GLU A 573 35.04 6.71 10.71
CA GLU A 573 33.76 6.28 10.14
C GLU A 573 33.90 6.07 8.61
N LEU A 574 33.35 4.96 8.10
CA LEU A 574 33.28 4.65 6.67
C LEU A 574 31.92 5.05 6.07
N GLY A 575 30.85 4.98 6.85
CA GLY A 575 29.52 5.44 6.47
C GLY A 575 28.44 5.11 7.49
N LYS A 576 27.31 5.82 7.36
CA LYS A 576 26.12 5.67 8.21
C LYS A 576 24.94 5.19 7.36
N GLY A 577 24.38 4.04 7.72
CA GLY A 577 23.23 3.43 7.04
C GLY A 577 21.96 3.47 7.90
N ALA A 578 20.86 2.93 7.35
CA ALA A 578 19.57 2.83 8.03
C ALA A 578 19.59 1.96 9.30
N MET A 579 20.53 1.01 9.39
CA MET A 579 20.63 0.04 10.49
C MET A 579 21.90 0.28 11.34
N GLY A 580 22.55 1.44 11.28
CA GLY A 580 23.72 1.73 12.11
C GLY A 580 24.91 2.35 11.39
N VAL A 581 26.05 2.39 12.07
CA VAL A 581 27.29 3.03 11.59
C VAL A 581 28.34 1.96 11.29
N VAL A 582 29.11 2.15 10.21
CA VAL A 582 30.24 1.29 9.86
C VAL A 582 31.54 2.07 10.03
N TYR A 583 32.46 1.53 10.81
CA TYR A 583 33.77 2.11 11.10
C TYR A 583 34.90 1.30 10.45
N LEU A 584 35.96 1.99 10.06
CA LEU A 584 37.26 1.38 9.81
C LEU A 584 37.94 1.15 11.15
N GLY A 585 38.37 -0.08 11.40
CA GLY A 585 39.10 -0.44 12.60
C GLY A 585 40.37 -1.22 12.31
N LYS A 586 41.19 -1.36 13.35
CA LYS A 586 42.43 -2.14 13.32
C LYS A 586 42.51 -3.05 14.53
N ASP A 587 42.82 -4.32 14.30
CA ASP A 587 43.20 -5.24 15.38
C ASP A 587 44.64 -4.91 15.81
N PRO A 588 44.87 -4.40 17.03
CA PRO A 588 46.20 -3.99 17.47
C PRO A 588 47.12 -5.19 17.75
N LYS A 589 46.59 -6.40 17.97
CA LYS A 589 47.40 -7.59 18.28
C LYS A 589 48.08 -8.16 17.03
N ILE A 590 47.37 -8.19 15.91
CA ILE A 590 47.86 -8.79 14.65
C ILE A 590 48.03 -7.76 13.51
N GLY A 591 47.70 -6.49 13.75
CA GLY A 591 47.83 -5.40 12.79
C GLY A 591 46.82 -5.44 11.62
N ARG A 592 45.75 -6.23 11.74
CA ARG A 592 44.75 -6.45 10.67
C ARG A 592 43.77 -5.29 10.59
N VAL A 593 43.51 -4.82 9.38
CA VAL A 593 42.46 -3.83 9.09
C VAL A 593 41.10 -4.52 8.94
N VAL A 594 40.07 -3.98 9.58
CA VAL A 594 38.71 -4.55 9.61
C VAL A 594 37.66 -3.45 9.39
N ALA A 595 36.46 -3.84 8.95
CA ALA A 595 35.27 -3.02 9.02
C ALA A 595 34.44 -3.43 10.24
N ILE A 596 33.92 -2.47 11.01
CA ILE A 596 33.14 -2.72 12.24
C ILE A 596 31.78 -2.07 12.07
N LYS A 597 30.72 -2.88 11.96
CA LYS A 597 29.34 -2.40 11.89
C LYS A 597 28.72 -2.43 13.29
N THR A 598 28.16 -1.31 13.73
CA THR A 598 27.55 -1.16 15.06
C THR A 598 26.05 -0.88 14.99
N LEU A 599 25.28 -1.48 15.89
CA LEU A 599 23.84 -1.29 16.06
C LEU A 599 23.52 -0.87 17.49
N ALA A 600 22.69 0.18 17.63
CA ALA A 600 22.15 0.62 18.92
C ALA A 600 20.79 -0.06 19.17
N LEU A 601 20.82 -1.26 19.76
CA LEU A 601 19.60 -2.05 19.98
C LEU A 601 18.64 -1.39 21.01
N SER A 602 19.20 -0.65 21.97
CA SER A 602 18.46 0.04 23.05
C SER A 602 17.64 1.25 22.61
N SER A 603 17.84 1.76 21.39
CA SER A 603 17.02 2.86 20.84
C SER A 603 15.74 2.40 20.14
N GLU A 604 15.63 1.11 19.78
CA GLU A 604 14.51 0.57 19.00
C GLU A 604 13.61 -0.38 19.79
N PHE A 605 14.13 -1.02 20.85
CA PHE A 605 13.42 -2.04 21.63
C PHE A 605 13.54 -1.75 23.13
N GLU A 606 12.48 -2.06 23.90
CA GLU A 606 12.42 -1.88 25.37
C GLU A 606 11.97 -3.18 26.06
N GLY A 607 12.42 -3.42 27.29
CA GLY A 607 11.98 -4.57 28.09
C GLY A 607 12.35 -5.93 27.48
N ASP A 608 11.42 -6.88 27.51
CA ASP A 608 11.64 -8.26 27.03
C ASP A 608 11.89 -8.34 25.52
N GLU A 609 11.41 -7.36 24.73
CA GLU A 609 11.63 -7.29 23.28
C GLU A 609 13.10 -6.97 22.92
N LEU A 610 13.79 -6.20 23.77
CA LEU A 610 15.22 -5.88 23.60
C LEU A 610 16.08 -7.14 23.78
N VAL A 611 15.70 -8.00 24.73
CA VAL A 611 16.42 -9.24 25.04
C VAL A 611 16.30 -10.23 23.87
N ASP A 612 15.09 -10.40 23.33
CA ASP A 612 14.83 -11.28 22.17
C ASP A 612 15.47 -10.74 20.87
N ALA A 613 15.42 -9.43 20.63
CA ALA A 613 16.11 -8.80 19.48
C ALA A 613 17.64 -9.00 19.54
N ARG A 614 18.22 -8.87 20.75
CA ARG A 614 19.65 -9.10 20.99
C ARG A 614 20.05 -10.56 20.77
N GLU A 615 19.29 -11.51 21.29
CA GLU A 615 19.57 -12.95 21.13
C GLU A 615 19.48 -13.38 19.66
N ARG A 616 18.50 -12.83 18.91
CA ARG A 616 18.39 -13.04 17.47
C ARG A 616 19.58 -12.45 16.70
N PHE A 617 20.05 -11.25 17.04
CA PHE A 617 21.22 -10.62 16.41
C PHE A 617 22.48 -11.47 16.49
N PHE A 618 22.83 -11.94 17.69
CA PHE A 618 24.05 -12.74 17.87
C PHE A 618 23.95 -14.10 17.20
N ARG A 619 22.78 -14.73 17.22
CA ARG A 619 22.54 -16.01 16.53
C ARG A 619 22.70 -15.90 15.02
N GLU A 620 22.31 -14.76 14.45
CA GLU A 620 22.47 -14.49 13.02
C GLU A 620 23.92 -14.18 12.64
N ALA A 621 24.60 -13.36 13.44
CA ALA A 621 26.04 -13.11 13.27
C ALA A 621 26.86 -14.41 13.38
N GLU A 622 26.51 -15.30 14.30
CA GLU A 622 27.14 -16.62 14.46
C GLU A 622 26.90 -17.51 13.23
N THR A 623 25.67 -17.52 12.71
CA THR A 623 25.31 -18.32 11.54
C THR A 623 26.02 -17.82 10.28
N ALA A 624 26.10 -16.50 10.07
CA ALA A 624 26.82 -15.89 8.97
C ALA A 624 28.34 -16.04 9.10
N GLY A 625 28.89 -16.02 10.32
CA GLY A 625 30.31 -16.21 10.59
C GLY A 625 30.87 -17.60 10.24
N ARG A 626 30.00 -18.59 10.04
CA ARG A 626 30.38 -19.94 9.58
C ARG A 626 30.62 -20.00 8.07
N LEU A 627 30.18 -19.01 7.31
CA LEU A 627 30.32 -18.98 5.85
C LEU A 627 31.75 -18.61 5.46
N GLN A 628 32.40 -19.48 4.68
CA GLN A 628 33.72 -19.22 4.11
C GLN A 628 33.67 -19.44 2.60
N HIS A 629 33.55 -18.34 1.86
CA HIS A 629 33.47 -18.36 0.41
C HIS A 629 34.17 -17.12 -0.17
N GLN A 630 34.82 -17.25 -1.32
CA GLN A 630 35.57 -16.15 -1.95
C GLN A 630 34.70 -14.92 -2.20
N ASN A 631 33.44 -15.13 -2.57
CA ASN A 631 32.46 -14.09 -2.86
C ASN A 631 31.52 -13.75 -1.69
N ILE A 632 31.83 -14.17 -0.46
CA ILE A 632 31.10 -13.78 0.76
C ILE A 632 32.05 -13.04 1.69
N VAL A 633 31.60 -11.93 2.28
CA VAL A 633 32.40 -11.21 3.27
C VAL A 633 32.67 -12.08 4.49
N THR A 634 33.92 -12.14 4.95
CA THR A 634 34.25 -12.94 6.13
C THR A 634 33.97 -12.13 7.41
N ILE A 635 33.18 -12.70 8.33
CA ILE A 635 32.98 -12.15 9.67
C ILE A 635 34.07 -12.72 10.59
N PHE A 636 34.77 -11.84 11.30
CA PHE A 636 35.87 -12.23 12.19
C PHE A 636 35.47 -12.29 13.66
N ASP A 637 34.54 -11.44 14.07
CA ASP A 637 34.15 -11.30 15.47
C ASP A 637 32.78 -10.62 15.58
N ALA A 638 32.03 -10.91 16.64
CA ALA A 638 30.79 -10.23 16.99
C ALA A 638 30.67 -10.14 18.51
N GLY A 639 30.23 -9.00 19.03
CA GLY A 639 30.14 -8.77 20.46
C GLY A 639 29.26 -7.59 20.83
N GLU A 640 29.20 -7.29 22.13
CA GLU A 640 28.49 -6.15 22.69
C GLU A 640 29.45 -5.34 23.56
N GLU A 641 29.43 -4.02 23.40
CA GLU A 641 30.17 -3.10 24.28
C GLU A 641 29.43 -1.77 24.39
N HIS A 642 29.29 -1.22 25.60
CA HIS A 642 28.61 0.05 25.87
C HIS A 642 27.18 0.15 25.25
N ASP A 643 26.38 -0.91 25.37
CA ASP A 643 25.03 -1.04 24.79
C ASP A 643 24.97 -0.95 23.24
N LEU A 644 26.12 -1.12 22.57
CA LEU A 644 26.23 -1.26 21.12
C LEU A 644 26.61 -2.69 20.76
N ALA A 645 25.80 -3.34 19.93
CA ALA A 645 26.18 -4.60 19.33
C ALA A 645 27.08 -4.32 18.11
N TYR A 646 28.18 -5.04 17.97
CA TYR A 646 29.13 -4.86 16.86
C TYR A 646 29.43 -6.17 16.14
N ILE A 647 29.69 -6.06 14.83
CA ILE A 647 30.21 -7.14 13.98
C ILE A 647 31.47 -6.62 13.29
N ALA A 648 32.61 -7.27 13.55
CA ALA A 648 33.87 -7.02 12.87
C ALA A 648 34.03 -7.97 11.69
N MET A 649 34.22 -7.43 10.50
CA MET A 649 34.28 -8.15 9.24
C MET A 649 35.44 -7.68 8.37
N GLU A 650 35.70 -8.42 7.29
CA GLU A 650 36.68 -8.09 6.27
C GLU A 650 36.46 -6.66 5.72
N PHE A 651 37.53 -5.86 5.68
CA PHE A 651 37.49 -4.54 5.07
C PHE A 651 37.64 -4.65 3.55
N LEU A 652 36.62 -4.20 2.81
CA LEU A 652 36.58 -4.23 1.35
C LEU A 652 36.90 -2.83 0.79
N LYS A 653 37.79 -2.76 -0.22
CA LYS A 653 38.22 -1.51 -0.85
C LYS A 653 37.32 -1.06 -2.02
N GLY A 654 36.47 -1.94 -2.52
CA GLY A 654 35.54 -1.67 -3.62
C GLY A 654 34.40 -0.74 -3.23
N LYS A 655 33.51 -0.46 -4.20
CA LYS A 655 32.24 0.24 -3.97
C LYS A 655 31.07 -0.73 -4.09
N ASP A 656 29.94 -0.39 -3.49
CA ASP A 656 28.70 -1.14 -3.72
C ASP A 656 28.14 -0.89 -5.14
N LEU A 657 27.22 -1.75 -5.60
CA LEU A 657 26.70 -1.68 -6.97
C LEU A 657 25.64 -0.59 -7.19
N THR A 658 25.28 0.21 -6.18
CA THR A 658 24.19 1.20 -6.29
C THR A 658 24.49 2.30 -7.30
N GLU A 659 25.77 2.70 -7.44
CA GLU A 659 26.19 3.67 -8.46
C GLU A 659 25.96 3.12 -9.88
N PHE A 660 26.16 1.81 -10.09
CA PHE A 660 26.03 1.14 -11.38
C PHE A 660 24.59 0.76 -11.74
N ALA A 661 23.64 0.96 -10.83
CA ALA A 661 22.22 0.66 -11.02
C ALA A 661 21.40 1.86 -11.53
N LYS A 662 22.06 2.93 -11.99
CA LYS A 662 21.44 4.17 -12.49
C LYS A 662 21.67 4.34 -14.00
N THR A 663 20.66 4.83 -14.70
CA THR A 663 20.78 5.20 -16.12
C THR A 663 21.95 6.16 -16.33
N GLY A 664 22.87 5.82 -17.24
CA GLY A 664 24.10 6.59 -17.50
C GLY A 664 25.38 6.10 -16.81
N HIS A 665 25.27 5.20 -15.83
CA HIS A 665 26.42 4.60 -15.12
C HIS A 665 26.44 3.07 -15.19
N LEU A 666 25.72 2.47 -16.14
CA LEU A 666 25.58 1.02 -16.27
C LEU A 666 26.93 0.37 -16.64
N LEU A 667 27.20 -0.78 -16.03
CA LEU A 667 28.34 -1.62 -16.40
C LEU A 667 28.08 -2.33 -17.75
N ALA A 668 29.16 -2.77 -18.40
CA ALA A 668 29.06 -3.59 -19.60
C ALA A 668 28.30 -4.89 -19.29
N VAL A 669 27.40 -5.31 -20.19
CA VAL A 669 26.54 -6.49 -20.03
C VAL A 669 27.33 -7.75 -19.63
N PRO A 670 28.49 -8.08 -20.27
CA PRO A 670 29.29 -9.24 -19.85
C PRO A 670 29.79 -9.16 -18.39
N VAL A 671 30.12 -7.96 -17.91
CA VAL A 671 30.56 -7.72 -16.53
C VAL A 671 29.40 -7.93 -15.56
N VAL A 672 28.21 -7.40 -15.88
CA VAL A 672 27.00 -7.60 -15.07
C VAL A 672 26.66 -9.09 -14.95
N ILE A 673 26.66 -9.83 -16.06
CA ILE A 673 26.38 -11.27 -16.07
C ILE A 673 27.40 -12.02 -15.20
N SER A 674 28.70 -11.71 -15.34
CA SER A 674 29.77 -12.32 -14.53
C SER A 674 29.61 -12.04 -13.03
N ILE A 675 29.27 -10.81 -12.64
CA ILE A 675 29.03 -10.44 -11.25
C ILE A 675 27.84 -11.24 -10.69
N VAL A 676 26.70 -11.23 -11.39
CA VAL A 676 25.47 -11.89 -10.93
C VAL A 676 25.64 -13.41 -10.87
N ALA A 677 26.39 -14.03 -11.79
CA ALA A 677 26.70 -15.45 -11.74
C ALA A 677 27.52 -15.82 -10.49
N ARG A 678 28.55 -15.02 -10.15
CA ARG A 678 29.37 -15.21 -8.93
C ARG A 678 28.54 -15.02 -7.65
N VAL A 679 27.60 -14.07 -7.65
CA VAL A 679 26.65 -13.88 -6.53
C VAL A 679 25.69 -15.07 -6.41
N ALA A 680 25.17 -15.60 -7.52
CA ALA A 680 24.32 -16.78 -7.51
C ALA A 680 25.04 -18.02 -6.93
N GLN A 681 26.32 -18.21 -7.26
CA GLN A 681 27.17 -19.27 -6.67
C GLN A 681 27.38 -19.05 -5.16
N ALA A 682 27.64 -17.81 -4.74
CA ALA A 682 27.77 -17.47 -3.33
C ALA A 682 26.47 -17.79 -2.54
N LEU A 683 25.31 -17.46 -3.13
CA LEU A 683 24.01 -17.78 -2.57
C LEU A 683 23.77 -19.29 -2.48
N ALA A 684 24.12 -20.05 -3.52
CA ALA A 684 24.01 -21.50 -3.49
C ALA A 684 24.83 -22.13 -2.35
N TYR A 685 26.06 -21.66 -2.14
CA TYR A 685 26.89 -22.07 -1.00
C TYR A 685 26.25 -21.72 0.34
N ALA A 686 25.72 -20.50 0.51
CA ALA A 686 25.05 -20.10 1.74
C ALA A 686 23.80 -20.95 2.01
N HIS A 687 22.98 -21.20 0.98
CA HIS A 687 21.77 -22.02 1.06
C HIS A 687 22.09 -23.47 1.43
N SER A 688 23.22 -24.03 0.95
CA SER A 688 23.66 -25.37 1.34
C SER A 688 24.08 -25.46 2.80
N GLN A 689 24.44 -24.33 3.42
CA GLN A 689 24.70 -24.20 4.86
C GLN A 689 23.45 -23.77 5.64
N HIS A 690 22.27 -23.82 5.03
CA HIS A 690 20.98 -23.42 5.59
C HIS A 690 20.90 -21.92 5.98
N VAL A 691 21.69 -21.07 5.34
CA VAL A 691 21.69 -19.62 5.54
C VAL A 691 21.04 -18.93 4.35
N VAL A 692 19.96 -18.18 4.58
CA VAL A 692 19.25 -17.39 3.56
C VAL A 692 19.52 -15.91 3.81
N HIS A 693 19.83 -15.14 2.77
CA HIS A 693 20.27 -13.75 2.91
C HIS A 693 19.12 -12.77 3.18
N ARG A 694 18.01 -12.87 2.43
CA ARG A 694 16.76 -12.09 2.55
C ARG A 694 16.78 -10.61 2.17
N ASP A 695 17.94 -10.04 1.84
CA ASP A 695 18.09 -8.62 1.51
C ASP A 695 19.11 -8.41 0.37
N ILE A 696 18.96 -9.18 -0.71
CA ILE A 696 19.82 -9.03 -1.89
C ILE A 696 19.42 -7.77 -2.68
N LYS A 697 20.36 -6.84 -2.80
CA LYS A 697 20.22 -5.56 -3.52
C LYS A 697 21.59 -4.98 -3.88
N PRO A 698 21.70 -4.01 -4.81
CA PRO A 698 22.98 -3.42 -5.21
C PRO A 698 23.84 -2.91 -4.04
N ALA A 699 23.22 -2.34 -3.00
CA ALA A 699 23.92 -1.81 -1.83
C ALA A 699 24.63 -2.88 -0.97
N ASN A 700 24.27 -4.16 -1.13
CA ASN A 700 24.84 -5.27 -0.36
C ASN A 700 25.82 -6.12 -1.20
N ILE A 701 26.18 -5.66 -2.39
CA ILE A 701 27.16 -6.31 -3.27
C ILE A 701 28.32 -5.36 -3.51
N MET A 702 29.48 -5.70 -2.99
CA MET A 702 30.70 -4.92 -3.14
C MET A 702 31.47 -5.39 -4.38
N TYR A 703 31.88 -4.44 -5.21
CA TYR A 703 32.66 -4.68 -6.41
C TYR A 703 33.91 -3.79 -6.46
N GLU A 704 35.08 -4.42 -6.59
CA GLU A 704 36.35 -3.75 -6.83
C GLU A 704 36.77 -3.93 -8.29
N VAL A 705 36.58 -2.89 -9.10
CA VAL A 705 36.84 -2.93 -10.55
C VAL A 705 38.31 -3.26 -10.86
N ALA A 706 39.25 -2.74 -10.07
CA ALA A 706 40.69 -2.91 -10.32
C ALA A 706 41.17 -4.36 -10.17
N THR A 707 40.51 -5.14 -9.33
CA THR A 707 40.88 -6.53 -9.01
C THR A 707 39.83 -7.55 -9.50
N ASP A 708 38.74 -7.07 -10.11
CA ASP A 708 37.52 -7.82 -10.43
C ASP A 708 36.96 -8.66 -9.26
N THR A 709 37.10 -8.16 -8.02
CA THR A 709 36.62 -8.88 -6.83
C THR A 709 35.16 -8.52 -6.52
N VAL A 710 34.30 -9.53 -6.39
CA VAL A 710 32.89 -9.38 -5.98
C VAL A 710 32.67 -10.05 -4.63
N LYS A 711 32.06 -9.35 -3.67
CA LYS A 711 31.68 -9.92 -2.37
C LYS A 711 30.25 -9.53 -1.99
N VAL A 712 29.51 -10.50 -1.48
CA VAL A 712 28.19 -10.32 -0.86
C VAL A 712 28.38 -9.98 0.62
N THR A 713 27.73 -8.91 1.08
CA THR A 713 27.80 -8.39 2.45
C THR A 713 26.45 -8.48 3.15
N ASP A 714 26.40 -8.31 4.48
CA ASP A 714 25.16 -8.21 5.25
C ASP A 714 24.25 -9.45 5.24
N PHE A 715 24.84 -10.64 5.29
CA PHE A 715 24.09 -11.88 5.52
C PHE A 715 23.34 -11.82 6.86
N GLY A 716 22.01 -11.80 6.78
CA GLY A 716 21.15 -12.22 7.88
C GLY A 716 21.01 -11.28 9.06
N ILE A 717 21.19 -9.97 8.97
CA ILE A 717 20.81 -9.05 10.09
C ILE A 717 19.30 -8.67 10.04
N ALA A 718 18.57 -9.13 9.02
CA ALA A 718 17.22 -8.66 8.68
C ALA A 718 16.06 -9.35 9.44
N ARG A 719 16.29 -10.48 10.13
CA ARG A 719 15.15 -11.19 10.77
C ARG A 719 14.69 -10.53 12.06
N ILE A 720 15.54 -9.71 12.67
CA ILE A 720 15.15 -8.91 13.85
C ILE A 720 14.04 -7.91 13.47
N THR A 721 14.02 -7.48 12.20
CA THR A 721 13.05 -6.53 11.65
C THR A 721 11.86 -7.19 10.93
N ASP A 722 12.01 -8.41 10.42
CA ASP A 722 10.96 -9.11 9.65
C ASP A 722 9.73 -9.52 10.48
N SER A 723 9.87 -9.72 11.79
CA SER A 723 8.77 -10.12 12.68
C SER A 723 8.24 -9.00 13.57
N SER A 724 8.84 -7.82 13.49
CA SER A 724 8.55 -6.70 14.39
C SER A 724 7.89 -5.60 13.58
N LYS A 725 6.55 -5.50 13.66
CA LYS A 725 5.87 -4.23 13.38
C LYS A 725 6.54 -3.20 14.28
N THR A 726 7.42 -2.37 13.74
CA THR A 726 7.94 -1.23 14.49
C THR A 726 6.75 -0.40 14.98
N LYS A 727 6.88 0.30 16.12
CA LYS A 727 5.81 1.14 16.72
C LYS A 727 5.21 2.18 15.74
N THR A 728 5.80 2.35 14.56
CA THR A 728 5.39 3.24 13.45
C THR A 728 4.74 2.53 12.24
N GLY A 729 4.60 1.20 12.24
CA GLY A 729 3.96 0.44 11.15
C GLY A 729 4.76 0.42 9.83
N LEU A 730 6.04 0.80 9.86
CA LEU A 730 6.92 0.82 8.71
C LEU A 730 7.66 -0.53 8.60
N VAL A 731 7.48 -1.20 7.47
CA VAL A 731 8.34 -2.30 7.02
C VAL A 731 9.75 -1.73 6.87
N LEU A 732 10.69 -2.20 7.70
CA LEU A 732 12.07 -1.75 7.66
C LEU A 732 12.75 -2.38 6.43
N GLY A 733 12.72 -1.66 5.31
CA GLY A 733 13.35 -2.09 4.06
C GLY A 733 12.90 -1.26 2.85
N THR A 734 13.64 -1.36 1.75
CA THR A 734 13.16 -0.91 0.44
C THR A 734 12.47 -2.11 -0.22
N PRO A 735 11.14 -2.21 -0.24
CA PRO A 735 10.44 -3.42 -0.66
C PRO A 735 10.64 -3.76 -2.14
N SER A 736 11.25 -2.87 -2.93
CA SER A 736 11.53 -3.05 -4.35
C SER A 736 12.25 -4.36 -4.71
N PHE A 737 13.03 -4.96 -3.79
CA PHE A 737 13.76 -6.21 -4.01
C PHE A 737 13.15 -7.42 -3.29
N MET A 738 12.12 -7.24 -2.46
CA MET A 738 11.51 -8.34 -1.70
C MET A 738 10.78 -9.31 -2.62
N SER A 739 10.84 -10.61 -2.29
CA SER A 739 10.07 -11.61 -2.99
C SER A 739 8.58 -11.58 -2.62
N PRO A 740 7.67 -12.08 -3.49
CA PRO A 740 6.25 -12.18 -3.18
C PRO A 740 5.96 -12.94 -1.86
N GLU A 741 6.72 -14.00 -1.58
CA GLU A 741 6.60 -14.78 -0.35
C GLU A 741 7.12 -14.05 0.89
N GLN A 742 8.14 -13.20 0.77
CA GLN A 742 8.57 -12.31 1.86
C GLN A 742 7.49 -11.28 2.19
N LEU A 743 6.91 -10.62 1.16
CA LEU A 743 5.83 -9.65 1.35
C LEU A 743 4.57 -10.26 1.97
N ALA A 744 4.28 -11.53 1.62
CA ALA A 744 3.13 -12.27 2.15
C ALA A 744 3.38 -12.89 3.55
N GLY A 745 4.57 -12.72 4.13
CA GLY A 745 4.94 -13.32 5.41
C GLY A 745 4.95 -14.86 5.40
N LYS A 746 5.12 -15.48 4.23
CA LYS A 746 5.21 -16.93 4.07
C LYS A 746 6.61 -17.42 4.45
N LYS A 747 6.78 -18.75 4.53
CA LYS A 747 8.10 -19.35 4.77
C LYS A 747 9.06 -18.97 3.63
N VAL A 748 10.14 -18.28 3.98
CA VAL A 748 11.20 -17.81 3.07
C VAL A 748 12.30 -18.88 2.99
N ASP A 749 12.67 -19.28 1.78
CA ASP A 749 13.82 -20.15 1.50
C ASP A 749 14.79 -19.50 0.51
N GLY A 750 15.81 -20.23 0.06
CA GLY A 750 16.83 -19.69 -0.83
C GLY A 750 16.30 -19.13 -2.17
N ARG A 751 15.11 -19.56 -2.62
CA ARG A 751 14.52 -19.08 -3.88
C ARG A 751 13.99 -17.65 -3.78
N SER A 752 13.82 -17.13 -2.57
CA SER A 752 13.57 -15.70 -2.36
C SER A 752 14.80 -14.87 -2.72
N ASP A 753 16.00 -15.30 -2.34
CA ASP A 753 17.24 -14.60 -2.70
C ASP A 753 17.46 -14.58 -4.22
N LEU A 754 17.07 -15.66 -4.93
CA LEU A 754 17.16 -15.73 -6.39
C LEU A 754 16.18 -14.78 -7.08
N TYR A 755 15.01 -14.56 -6.50
CA TYR A 755 14.07 -13.54 -7.00
C TYR A 755 14.66 -12.14 -6.84
N SER A 756 15.17 -11.81 -5.65
CA SER A 756 15.83 -10.53 -5.38
C SER A 756 17.05 -10.31 -6.27
N LEU A 757 17.81 -11.38 -6.56
CA LEU A 757 18.91 -11.36 -7.52
C LEU A 757 18.42 -11.09 -8.95
N GLY A 758 17.27 -11.64 -9.34
CA GLY A 758 16.61 -11.33 -10.62
C GLY A 758 16.19 -9.86 -10.74
N VAL A 759 15.65 -9.27 -9.66
CA VAL A 759 15.32 -7.83 -9.62
C VAL A 759 16.58 -6.99 -9.78
N MET A 760 17.66 -7.36 -9.07
CA MET A 760 18.96 -6.68 -9.16
C MET A 760 19.55 -6.79 -10.57
N LEU A 761 19.49 -7.97 -11.20
CA LEU A 761 19.95 -8.18 -12.57
C LEU A 761 19.18 -7.30 -13.56
N PHE A 762 17.84 -7.26 -13.47
CA PHE A 762 17.02 -6.37 -14.29
C PHE A 762 17.46 -4.91 -14.14
N GLN A 763 17.69 -4.46 -12.90
CA GLN A 763 18.09 -3.08 -12.63
C GLN A 763 19.50 -2.75 -13.12
N LEU A 764 20.47 -3.65 -12.95
CA LEU A 764 21.84 -3.42 -13.44
C LEU A 764 21.93 -3.40 -14.97
N LEU A 765 21.00 -4.06 -15.66
CA LEU A 765 20.95 -4.07 -17.13
C LEU A 765 20.25 -2.83 -17.72
N THR A 766 19.27 -2.28 -17.01
CA THR A 766 18.36 -1.25 -17.54
C THR A 766 18.47 0.12 -16.84
N GLY A 767 19.03 0.16 -15.61
CA GLY A 767 19.07 1.33 -14.75
C GLY A 767 17.72 1.65 -14.07
N VAL A 768 16.71 0.79 -14.22
CA VAL A 768 15.37 0.97 -13.68
C VAL A 768 14.88 -0.30 -12.98
N LEU A 769 14.03 -0.16 -11.96
CA LEU A 769 13.43 -1.31 -11.26
C LEU A 769 12.31 -1.92 -12.11
N PRO A 770 12.10 -3.25 -12.05
CA PRO A 770 11.02 -3.91 -12.78
C PRO A 770 9.62 -3.50 -12.28
N PHE A 771 9.49 -3.19 -10.99
CA PHE A 771 8.24 -2.73 -10.38
C PHE A 771 8.41 -1.34 -9.76
N ARG A 772 7.46 -0.45 -10.01
CA ARG A 772 7.36 0.90 -9.47
C ARG A 772 5.90 1.22 -9.16
N GLY A 773 5.65 1.91 -8.05
CA GLY A 773 4.33 2.42 -7.67
C GLY A 773 4.46 3.82 -7.07
N GLU A 774 3.38 4.60 -7.14
CA GLU A 774 3.29 5.95 -6.55
C GLU A 774 3.14 5.88 -5.02
N SER A 775 2.74 4.72 -4.49
CA SER A 775 2.68 4.42 -3.07
C SER A 775 3.35 3.09 -2.71
N MET A 776 3.70 2.93 -1.42
CA MET A 776 4.29 1.69 -0.91
C MET A 776 3.36 0.49 -1.11
N THR A 777 2.07 0.67 -0.88
CA THR A 777 1.05 -0.37 -1.04
C THR A 777 0.90 -0.80 -2.50
N GLU A 778 0.94 0.15 -3.44
CA GLU A 778 0.90 -0.14 -4.87
C GLU A 778 2.14 -0.94 -5.31
N LEU A 779 3.34 -0.53 -4.87
CA LEU A 779 4.57 -1.27 -5.16
C LEU A 779 4.49 -2.72 -4.63
N MET A 780 4.02 -2.91 -3.39
CA MET A 780 3.83 -4.25 -2.81
C MET A 780 2.81 -5.08 -3.60
N TYR A 781 1.71 -4.47 -4.04
CA TYR A 781 0.71 -5.14 -4.88
C TYR A 781 1.31 -5.60 -6.21
N LYS A 782 2.06 -4.74 -6.89
CA LYS A 782 2.74 -5.06 -8.16
C LYS A 782 3.75 -6.20 -8.00
N ILE A 783 4.54 -6.16 -6.93
CA ILE A 783 5.49 -7.23 -6.63
C ILE A 783 4.74 -8.55 -6.36
N ALA A 784 3.60 -8.51 -5.67
CA ALA A 784 2.84 -9.73 -5.34
C ALA A 784 2.07 -10.31 -6.55
N ASN A 785 1.48 -9.47 -7.40
CA ASN A 785 0.44 -9.89 -8.35
C ASN A 785 0.74 -9.59 -9.83
N GLU A 786 1.51 -8.55 -10.16
CA GLU A 786 1.78 -8.19 -11.56
C GLU A 786 3.03 -8.91 -12.09
N GLU A 787 2.95 -9.45 -13.31
CA GLU A 787 4.13 -10.03 -13.97
C GLU A 787 5.20 -8.97 -14.24
N ALA A 788 6.47 -9.37 -14.19
CA ALA A 788 7.57 -8.46 -14.50
C ALA A 788 7.52 -8.05 -15.97
N PRO A 789 7.80 -6.77 -16.30
CA PRO A 789 7.88 -6.34 -17.68
C PRO A 789 8.99 -7.10 -18.41
N ASP A 790 8.78 -7.40 -19.69
CA ASP A 790 9.82 -7.98 -20.54
C ASP A 790 11.04 -7.05 -20.57
N LEU A 791 12.22 -7.61 -20.36
CA LEU A 791 13.49 -6.89 -20.41
C LEU A 791 13.66 -6.13 -21.74
N HIS A 792 13.20 -6.70 -22.85
CA HIS A 792 13.27 -6.06 -24.17
C HIS A 792 12.38 -4.83 -24.32
N SER A 793 11.35 -4.67 -23.49
CA SER A 793 10.50 -3.47 -23.49
C SER A 793 11.24 -2.22 -23.01
N VAL A 794 12.29 -2.40 -22.21
CA VAL A 794 13.13 -1.31 -21.68
C VAL A 794 14.45 -1.22 -22.45
N ARG A 795 15.03 -2.37 -22.81
CA ARG A 795 16.34 -2.44 -23.45
C ARG A 795 16.39 -3.57 -24.50
N SER A 796 16.11 -3.21 -25.75
CA SER A 796 15.94 -4.16 -26.85
C SER A 796 17.22 -4.78 -27.41
N ASP A 797 18.40 -4.20 -27.13
CA ASP A 797 19.71 -4.68 -27.61
C ASP A 797 20.25 -5.92 -26.88
N LEU A 798 19.57 -6.39 -25.84
CA LEU A 798 20.03 -7.51 -25.02
C LEU A 798 19.71 -8.87 -25.68
N PRO A 799 20.48 -9.95 -25.40
CA PRO A 799 20.16 -11.29 -25.92
C PRO A 799 18.87 -11.87 -25.34
N ALA A 800 18.08 -12.55 -26.17
CA ALA A 800 16.84 -13.22 -25.73
C ALA A 800 17.07 -14.25 -24.61
N ALA A 801 18.21 -14.95 -24.63
CA ALA A 801 18.59 -15.88 -23.57
C ALA A 801 18.77 -15.18 -22.20
N LEU A 802 19.23 -13.91 -22.19
CA LEU A 802 19.36 -13.13 -20.95
C LEU A 802 17.99 -12.71 -20.42
N ALA A 803 17.07 -12.31 -21.31
CA ALA A 803 15.69 -11.98 -20.93
C ALA A 803 14.98 -13.20 -20.32
N ALA A 804 15.18 -14.40 -20.88
CA ALA A 804 14.62 -15.64 -20.33
C ALA A 804 15.11 -15.93 -18.90
N VAL A 805 16.40 -15.71 -18.60
CA VAL A 805 16.94 -15.87 -17.24
C VAL A 805 16.27 -14.91 -16.26
N VAL A 806 16.14 -13.63 -16.64
CA VAL A 806 15.49 -12.61 -15.80
C VAL A 806 14.03 -12.96 -15.55
N GLN A 807 13.29 -13.37 -16.58
CA GLN A 807 11.88 -13.69 -16.46
C GLN A 807 11.64 -14.95 -15.61
N ARG A 808 12.48 -15.98 -15.75
CA ARG A 808 12.43 -17.17 -14.90
C ARG A 808 12.71 -16.83 -13.43
N ALA A 809 13.71 -16.00 -13.15
CA ALA A 809 14.02 -15.55 -11.79
C ALA A 809 12.88 -14.73 -11.15
N LEU A 810 12.17 -13.92 -11.94
CA LEU A 810 11.06 -13.06 -11.50
C LEU A 810 9.68 -13.73 -11.51
N THR A 811 9.60 -15.03 -11.76
CA THR A 811 8.33 -15.78 -11.74
C THR A 811 7.72 -15.74 -10.33
N LYS A 812 6.43 -15.47 -10.18
CA LYS A 812 5.83 -15.28 -8.85
C LYS A 812 5.82 -16.54 -8.00
N ASN A 813 5.51 -17.70 -8.59
CA ASN A 813 5.53 -18.99 -7.90
C ASN A 813 6.98 -19.46 -7.68
N PRO A 814 7.46 -19.60 -6.43
CA PRO A 814 8.82 -20.07 -6.14
C PRO A 814 9.13 -21.47 -6.69
N GLN A 815 8.13 -22.31 -6.95
CA GLN A 815 8.34 -23.64 -7.53
C GLN A 815 8.69 -23.63 -9.02
N LEU A 816 8.40 -22.53 -9.71
CA LEU A 816 8.70 -22.37 -11.14
C LEU A 816 9.99 -21.56 -11.40
N ARG A 817 10.60 -21.01 -10.34
CA ARG A 817 11.89 -20.32 -10.42
C ARG A 817 13.04 -21.33 -10.56
N TYR A 818 14.26 -20.80 -10.58
CA TYR A 818 15.47 -21.60 -10.37
C TYR A 818 15.41 -22.36 -9.05
N ALA A 819 15.81 -23.63 -9.09
CA ALA A 819 15.78 -24.50 -7.91
C ALA A 819 16.83 -24.07 -6.87
N ASP A 820 18.00 -23.64 -7.36
CA ASP A 820 19.15 -23.16 -6.59
C ASP A 820 19.98 -22.14 -7.40
N GLY A 821 20.95 -21.52 -6.74
CA GLY A 821 21.83 -20.54 -7.36
C GLY A 821 22.84 -21.12 -8.36
N GLU A 822 23.17 -22.41 -8.29
CA GLU A 822 24.06 -23.07 -9.25
C GLU A 822 23.39 -23.19 -10.62
N GLU A 823 22.10 -23.52 -10.64
CA GLU A 823 21.30 -23.55 -11.87
C GLU A 823 21.25 -22.17 -12.53
N MET A 824 20.99 -21.11 -11.75
CA MET A 824 20.96 -19.74 -12.27
C MET A 824 22.34 -19.29 -12.77
N ALA A 825 23.41 -19.61 -12.05
CA ALA A 825 24.78 -19.29 -12.46
C ALA A 825 25.18 -19.99 -13.76
N ARG A 826 24.77 -21.25 -13.94
CA ARG A 826 25.03 -22.03 -15.15
C ARG A 826 24.40 -21.38 -16.38
N ASP A 827 23.13 -20.98 -16.29
CA ASP A 827 22.43 -20.31 -17.39
C ASP A 827 23.08 -18.95 -17.72
N LEU A 828 23.44 -18.16 -16.71
CA LEU A 828 24.15 -16.89 -16.90
C LEU A 828 25.51 -17.08 -17.58
N ASN A 829 26.28 -18.09 -17.17
CA ASN A 829 27.57 -18.40 -17.79
C ASN A 829 27.42 -18.90 -19.24
N ALA A 830 26.33 -19.60 -19.56
CA ALA A 830 26.02 -19.99 -20.94
C ALA A 830 25.70 -18.76 -21.82
N VAL A 831 24.97 -17.78 -21.29
CA VAL A 831 24.73 -16.49 -21.97
C VAL A 831 26.06 -15.72 -22.16
N LEU A 832 26.93 -15.70 -21.14
CA LEU A 832 28.22 -15.05 -21.24
C LEU A 832 29.11 -15.69 -22.32
N SER A 833 29.08 -17.01 -22.41
CA SER A 833 29.83 -17.77 -23.41
C SER A 833 29.32 -17.51 -24.84
N SER A 834 28.00 -17.42 -25.04
CA SER A 834 27.43 -17.13 -26.37
C SER A 834 27.72 -15.70 -26.83
N LEU A 835 27.78 -14.74 -25.90
CA LEU A 835 28.23 -13.36 -26.17
C LEU A 835 29.71 -13.32 -26.59
N ALA A 836 30.56 -14.15 -25.98
CA ALA A 836 31.98 -14.23 -26.31
C ALA A 836 32.26 -14.93 -27.65
N SER A 837 31.45 -15.92 -28.03
CA SER A 837 31.59 -16.67 -29.29
C SER A 837 31.09 -15.91 -30.53
N GLY A 838 30.44 -14.74 -30.38
CA GLY A 838 29.96 -13.93 -31.50
C GLY A 838 28.78 -14.53 -32.27
N ASP A 839 28.18 -15.62 -31.79
CA ASP A 839 27.11 -16.37 -32.48
C ASP A 839 25.79 -15.58 -32.62
N VAL A 840 25.65 -14.47 -31.88
CA VAL A 840 24.46 -13.60 -31.91
C VAL A 840 24.41 -12.71 -33.16
N LEU A 841 25.55 -12.49 -33.85
CA LEU A 841 25.55 -11.79 -35.15
C LEU A 841 25.05 -12.67 -36.32
N ARG A 842 24.93 -13.99 -36.13
CA ARG A 842 24.40 -14.92 -37.16
C ARG A 842 22.91 -15.23 -37.00
N SER A 843 22.37 -15.19 -35.78
CA SER A 843 20.95 -15.52 -35.53
C SER A 843 19.97 -14.40 -35.93
N MET A 844 20.45 -13.20 -36.27
CA MET A 844 19.61 -12.13 -36.84
C MET A 844 19.38 -12.25 -38.36
N GLN A 845 19.96 -13.26 -39.03
CA GLN A 845 19.83 -13.46 -40.49
C GLN A 845 19.16 -14.78 -40.92
N GLN A 846 18.65 -15.61 -40.00
CA GLN A 846 17.95 -16.84 -40.37
C GLN A 846 16.60 -16.96 -39.68
N GLU A 847 15.53 -16.77 -40.45
CA GLU A 847 14.18 -17.17 -40.09
C GLU A 847 14.12 -18.70 -39.84
N PRO A 848 13.47 -19.17 -38.76
CA PRO A 848 13.28 -20.59 -38.57
C PRO A 848 12.09 -21.08 -39.41
N LYS A 849 12.38 -21.76 -40.53
CA LYS A 849 11.48 -22.77 -41.09
C LYS A 849 11.54 -24.03 -40.22
N ILE A 850 10.49 -24.32 -39.47
CA ILE A 850 10.28 -25.66 -38.91
C ILE A 850 8.84 -26.08 -39.21
N GLY A 851 8.72 -27.16 -39.98
CA GLY A 851 7.46 -27.79 -40.36
C GLY A 851 6.82 -28.56 -39.21
N LEU A 852 5.50 -28.56 -39.20
CA LEU A 852 4.67 -29.38 -38.33
C LEU A 852 4.55 -30.81 -38.89
N PRO A 853 4.52 -31.86 -38.05
CA PRO A 853 4.05 -33.17 -38.46
C PRO A 853 2.52 -33.25 -38.41
N ASP A 854 1.94 -33.82 -39.47
CA ASP A 854 0.53 -34.18 -39.62
C ASP A 854 0.01 -34.99 -38.43
N MET A 855 -1.11 -34.58 -37.84
CA MET A 855 -2.14 -35.48 -37.30
C MET A 855 -3.51 -34.77 -37.31
N ARG A 856 -4.45 -35.43 -37.98
CA ARG A 856 -5.76 -34.99 -38.44
C ARG A 856 -6.76 -34.79 -37.28
N PHE A 857 -7.53 -33.71 -37.33
CA PHE A 857 -8.95 -33.72 -36.97
C PHE A 857 -9.72 -32.84 -37.95
N GLU A 858 -10.76 -33.42 -38.53
CA GLU A 858 -11.59 -32.87 -39.59
C GLU A 858 -12.60 -31.83 -39.09
N ASN A 859 -12.96 -30.94 -40.02
CA ASN A 859 -14.19 -30.16 -40.14
C ASN A 859 -14.36 -28.95 -39.21
N THR A 860 -14.11 -27.75 -39.75
CA THR A 860 -15.18 -26.75 -40.01
C THR A 860 -14.71 -25.78 -41.10
N GLN A 861 -15.60 -25.53 -42.07
CA GLN A 861 -15.37 -24.82 -43.32
C GLN A 861 -15.15 -23.31 -43.14
N THR A 862 -14.22 -22.75 -43.92
CA THR A 862 -14.01 -21.32 -44.17
C THR A 862 -14.78 -20.85 -45.40
N PHE A 863 -15.52 -19.75 -45.27
CA PHE A 863 -15.96 -18.93 -46.41
C PHE A 863 -14.99 -17.74 -46.58
N ALA A 864 -14.60 -17.50 -47.83
CA ALA A 864 -13.61 -16.53 -48.26
C ALA A 864 -14.12 -15.09 -48.33
N ALA A 865 -13.21 -14.13 -48.17
CA ALA A 865 -13.35 -12.79 -48.72
C ALA A 865 -12.02 -12.31 -49.33
N THR A 866 -12.17 -11.66 -50.48
CA THR A 866 -11.22 -11.41 -51.56
C THR A 866 -10.31 -10.19 -51.31
N GLU A 867 -9.16 -10.18 -52.00
CA GLU A 867 -8.06 -9.20 -52.01
C GLU A 867 -8.42 -7.72 -52.27
N PRO A 868 -7.56 -6.76 -51.87
CA PRO A 868 -7.55 -5.41 -52.44
C PRO A 868 -6.39 -5.21 -53.45
N ILE A 869 -6.73 -4.69 -54.64
CA ILE A 869 -5.76 -4.21 -55.66
C ILE A 869 -5.75 -2.67 -55.71
N SER A 870 -4.51 -2.17 -55.82
CA SER A 870 -3.90 -0.87 -56.06
C SER A 870 -4.58 0.28 -56.87
N ALA A 871 -4.13 1.50 -56.47
CA ALA A 871 -3.68 2.67 -57.27
C ALA A 871 -4.67 3.77 -57.81
N THR A 872 -4.62 4.95 -57.15
CA THR A 872 -4.47 6.40 -57.57
C THR A 872 -4.71 6.89 -59.02
N PRO A 873 -4.81 8.23 -59.32
CA PRO A 873 -4.91 9.47 -58.50
C PRO A 873 -5.95 10.53 -59.00
N PHE A 874 -6.24 11.60 -58.25
CA PHE A 874 -6.73 12.88 -58.82
C PHE A 874 -6.26 14.13 -58.04
N GLU A 875 -6.11 15.22 -58.79
CA GLU A 875 -5.44 16.50 -58.49
C GLU A 875 -6.28 17.55 -57.73
N LYS A 876 -5.57 18.60 -57.31
CA LYS A 876 -5.86 19.71 -56.38
C LYS A 876 -7.05 20.62 -56.72
N THR A 877 -7.63 21.27 -55.70
CA THR A 877 -8.21 22.63 -55.80
C THR A 877 -8.05 23.41 -54.48
N ASN A 878 -7.62 24.67 -54.59
CA ASN A 878 -7.40 25.65 -53.52
C ASN A 878 -8.72 26.18 -52.92
N VAL A 879 -8.72 26.51 -51.62
CA VAL A 879 -9.84 27.19 -50.94
C VAL A 879 -9.45 28.62 -50.56
N LEU A 880 -10.26 29.57 -51.03
CA LEU A 880 -10.24 31.00 -50.72
C LEU A 880 -10.68 31.29 -49.28
N SER A 881 -9.99 32.23 -48.63
CA SER A 881 -10.33 32.81 -47.34
C SER A 881 -11.37 33.92 -47.48
N THR A 882 -12.42 33.90 -46.65
CA THR A 882 -13.28 35.06 -46.38
C THR A 882 -13.56 35.23 -44.90
N THR A 883 -13.30 36.44 -44.43
CA THR A 883 -13.40 37.03 -43.09
C THR A 883 -14.83 37.32 -42.62
N VAL A 884 -15.08 37.26 -41.31
CA VAL A 884 -16.24 37.86 -40.60
C VAL A 884 -15.71 38.57 -39.32
N PRO A 885 -16.24 39.75 -38.90
CA PRO A 885 -15.51 40.78 -38.14
C PRO A 885 -15.69 40.74 -36.60
N PRO A 886 -14.89 41.52 -35.82
CA PRO A 886 -14.80 41.40 -34.37
C PRO A 886 -15.78 42.31 -33.58
N MET A 887 -16.21 41.85 -32.41
CA MET A 887 -16.95 42.64 -31.42
C MET A 887 -16.05 43.56 -30.59
N LYS A 888 -16.58 44.75 -30.29
CA LYS A 888 -15.98 45.88 -29.56
C LYS A 888 -15.64 45.58 -28.11
N GLY A 889 -14.46 46.02 -27.68
CA GLY A 889 -14.07 46.15 -26.27
C GLY A 889 -14.59 47.43 -25.62
N VAL A 890 -14.86 47.37 -24.32
CA VAL A 890 -15.12 48.51 -23.44
C VAL A 890 -14.00 48.57 -22.40
N ASN A 891 -13.41 49.76 -22.31
CA ASN A 891 -12.33 50.21 -21.43
C ASN A 891 -12.64 50.03 -19.94
N ASN A 892 -11.61 49.74 -19.16
CA ASN A 892 -11.48 50.21 -17.76
C ASN A 892 -10.01 50.54 -17.47
N GLN A 893 -9.69 51.83 -17.49
CA GLN A 893 -8.47 52.40 -16.93
C GLN A 893 -8.75 52.85 -15.49
N ALA A 894 -7.82 52.50 -14.58
CA ALA A 894 -7.76 53.05 -13.23
C ALA A 894 -7.15 54.48 -13.27
N PRO A 895 -7.52 55.38 -12.34
CA PRO A 895 -7.02 56.74 -12.29
C PRO A 895 -5.81 56.87 -11.35
N ASP A 896 -5.00 57.88 -11.62
CA ASP A 896 -3.91 58.39 -10.78
C ASP A 896 -3.88 59.93 -10.96
N PRO A 897 -3.20 60.72 -10.10
CA PRO A 897 -3.81 61.34 -8.92
C PRO A 897 -3.83 62.89 -8.94
N GLU A 898 -4.36 63.46 -7.86
CA GLU A 898 -4.24 64.86 -7.37
C GLU A 898 -5.13 65.95 -7.98
N THR A 899 -6.20 66.29 -7.25
CA THR A 899 -6.45 67.62 -6.67
C THR A 899 -7.40 67.53 -5.47
#